data_AF-A0AAV6D221-F1
#
_entry.id   AF-A0AAV6D221-F1
#
_cell.length_a   1.000
_cell.length_b   1.000
_cell.length_c   1.000
_cell.angle_alpha   90.00
_cell.angle_beta   90.00
_cell.angle_gamma   90.00
#
_symmetry.space_group_name_H-M   'P 1'
#
loop_
_entity.id
_entity.type
_entity.pdbx_description
1 polymer ?
#
loop_
_entity_poly.entity_id
_entity_poly.type
_entity_poly.pdbx_seq_one_letter_code
_entity_poly.pdbx_strand_id
1 'polypeptide(L)'
;MAGPFDVVVIGGGPGGYVAALRAAQLGASTAIVEKDRMGGTCLVRGCIPTKALLQSTEVYSLAKAGEAFGLVTGNVGFDWPTAQKRKTQVVDQLVKGVEGLLKAGGVTSFSGAARLAGKGQVAIDGQTINAKDIVIATGSAISRIPLKGAELTIDSDRILELKEVPARLAVIGGGVVGMEFAAMFAALGTRVTVLEMLPQVLPMVDADLVTAYAKHLTGLGGVIQTNAKVTEVVKAKGGLQVQFSAGGEGGAVDADQVLLAVGRSPYTEGLGAEEAGVKLERGRVVVDPHLRTTADHVWAIGDVIGGIMLAHVASYEGVCAVENIAGHADRVPDYHAAPNCIYTDPEIAHVGLGEKEAKDKGLEVRVGRFPFAASGRALTLGQSEGFVKVIADAGSGQLLGAHIIGPRATDLIGEATLAIQNGLTLEQLDLTIHAHPTLPESLMEAALAAQGRAIHVANRKISTPHPAPLAPTSPHSGEVKMAPTFPQSGHPRSNNPVVAAVDVSPKTLALSRDNTDLLLRLHREMQLIRRFEERAQEQYTKAKIGGYCHLNIGEEATVVGGITALKPNDYIFTSYREHGHAIARGVDPKAVMAELFGKETGTSHGRGGSMHMFDANLRFMGGYGIVGGHLPLASGAGWAVRYRKAKDVVFCMFGDGATNIGAFHESLNFSKVFKLPVVWFCINNRYAMGTPVEAASAVPDIYKKACAYDMESIQVDGMNLLEVMLRTSEIVEKTRADSEPRFIEALCYRFRGHSVVDPDKYRSAEEKEKWRKADPIVAFEHELEKAGLADEEHFKNVRVEVDNEVQEIIKFADESPDPKTDDLYRYVYAGEWEDRPELKAGPE
;
A
#
# COMPACT_ATOMS: atom_id res chain seq x y z
N MET A 1 10.13 14.26 41.82
CA MET A 1 9.25 15.42 41.58
C MET A 1 9.03 15.48 40.09
N ALA A 2 7.80 15.21 39.62
CA ALA A 2 7.49 15.26 38.19
C ALA A 2 7.56 16.71 37.72
N GLY A 3 8.39 16.97 36.70
CA GLY A 3 8.39 18.24 35.99
C GLY A 3 7.10 18.44 35.17
N PRO A 4 6.92 19.60 34.53
CA PRO A 4 5.76 19.84 33.67
C PRO A 4 5.79 19.05 32.34
N PHE A 5 6.89 18.35 32.03
CA PHE A 5 7.05 17.60 30.78
C PHE A 5 7.32 16.13 31.03
N ASP A 6 6.66 15.27 30.27
CA ASP A 6 6.96 13.85 30.17
C ASP A 6 8.19 13.62 29.30
N VAL A 7 8.29 14.33 28.16
CA VAL A 7 9.39 14.20 27.20
C VAL A 7 9.99 15.56 26.86
N VAL A 8 11.30 15.69 26.98
CA VAL A 8 12.07 16.82 26.43
C VAL A 8 12.99 16.32 25.32
N VAL A 9 12.89 16.93 24.14
CA VAL A 9 13.77 16.65 23.01
C VAL A 9 14.79 17.79 22.85
N ILE A 10 16.08 17.44 22.79
CA ILE A 10 17.18 18.39 22.57
C ILE A 10 17.63 18.33 21.11
N GLY A 11 17.32 19.36 20.35
CA GLY A 11 17.59 19.47 18.92
C GLY A 11 16.32 19.42 18.06
N GLY A 12 16.18 20.36 17.15
CA GLY A 12 15.04 20.54 16.24
C GLY A 12 15.26 19.96 14.84
N GLY A 13 16.26 19.10 14.64
CA GLY A 13 16.50 18.40 13.38
C GLY A 13 15.46 17.31 13.05
N PRO A 14 15.58 16.59 11.92
CA PRO A 14 14.65 15.55 11.49
C PRO A 14 14.28 14.54 12.57
N GLY A 15 15.26 13.93 13.25
CA GLY A 15 14.98 13.04 14.37
C GLY A 15 14.27 13.73 15.53
N GLY A 16 14.69 14.95 15.86
CA GLY A 16 14.19 15.68 17.02
C GLY A 16 12.73 16.16 16.87
N TYR A 17 12.40 16.89 15.80
CA TYR A 17 11.02 17.37 15.64
C TYR A 17 10.05 16.22 15.37
N VAL A 18 10.49 15.13 14.73
CA VAL A 18 9.67 13.92 14.54
C VAL A 18 9.42 13.23 15.89
N ALA A 19 10.45 13.06 16.72
CA ALA A 19 10.30 12.53 18.07
C ALA A 19 9.34 13.39 18.91
N ALA A 20 9.50 14.72 18.90
CA ALA A 20 8.65 15.62 19.66
C ALA A 20 7.17 15.54 19.22
N LEU A 21 6.90 15.53 17.92
CA LEU A 21 5.54 15.37 17.39
C LEU A 21 4.96 13.99 17.72
N ARG A 22 5.76 12.93 17.61
CA ARG A 22 5.30 11.58 17.95
C ARG A 22 4.98 11.46 19.45
N ALA A 23 5.76 12.08 20.31
CA ALA A 23 5.54 12.05 21.76
C ALA A 23 4.22 12.75 22.11
N ALA A 24 3.97 13.91 21.52
CA ALA A 24 2.70 14.62 21.68
C ALA A 24 1.50 13.82 21.15
N GLN A 25 1.63 13.14 20.00
CA GLN A 25 0.58 12.26 19.45
C GLN A 25 0.25 11.07 20.36
N LEU A 26 1.21 10.64 21.20
CA LEU A 26 1.01 9.59 22.20
C LEU A 26 0.55 10.14 23.57
N GLY A 27 0.16 11.42 23.63
CA GLY A 27 -0.39 12.06 24.82
C GLY A 27 0.66 12.59 25.81
N ALA A 28 1.95 12.54 25.49
CA ALA A 28 3.00 13.04 26.36
C ALA A 28 3.06 14.58 26.35
N SER A 29 3.12 15.20 27.53
CA SER A 29 3.46 16.62 27.64
C SER A 29 4.90 16.84 27.16
N THR A 30 5.05 17.51 26.02
CA THR A 30 6.32 17.49 25.27
C THR A 30 6.90 18.89 25.09
N ALA A 31 8.21 19.01 25.28
CA ALA A 31 8.98 20.18 24.91
C ALA A 31 10.13 19.85 23.96
N ILE A 32 10.50 20.81 23.12
CA ILE A 32 11.65 20.73 22.22
C ILE A 32 12.54 21.97 22.39
N VAL A 33 13.85 21.76 22.43
CA VAL A 33 14.85 22.83 22.57
C VAL A 33 15.71 22.92 21.32
N GLU A 34 15.73 24.08 20.66
CA GLU A 34 16.54 24.33 19.47
C GLU A 34 17.28 25.67 19.60
N LYS A 35 18.59 25.68 19.35
CA LYS A 35 19.45 26.86 19.52
C LYS A 35 19.56 27.72 18.26
N ASP A 36 19.24 27.16 17.10
CA ASP A 36 19.30 27.81 15.79
C ASP A 36 17.91 27.83 15.16
N ARG A 37 17.65 27.02 14.13
CA ARG A 37 16.38 26.99 13.39
C ARG A 37 15.79 25.59 13.43
N MET A 38 14.46 25.53 13.59
CA MET A 38 13.71 24.28 13.47
C MET A 38 13.94 23.62 12.11
N GLY A 39 13.98 22.29 12.10
CA GLY A 39 14.36 21.46 10.96
C GLY A 39 15.86 21.12 10.89
N GLY A 40 16.71 21.78 11.70
CA GLY A 40 18.13 21.47 11.84
C GLY A 40 18.92 21.48 10.52
N THR A 41 20.04 20.75 10.47
CA THR A 41 20.94 20.75 9.30
C THR A 41 20.20 20.39 8.01
N CYS A 42 19.43 19.30 7.99
CA CYS A 42 18.82 18.80 6.76
C CYS A 42 17.89 19.81 6.10
N LEU A 43 17.04 20.48 6.89
CA LEU A 43 16.08 21.45 6.36
C LEU A 43 16.72 22.80 6.04
N VAL A 44 17.64 23.27 6.89
CA VAL A 44 18.12 24.65 6.86
C VAL A 44 19.35 24.84 5.96
N ARG A 45 20.27 23.87 5.97
CA ARG A 45 21.63 24.01 5.40
C ARG A 45 22.23 22.70 4.87
N GLY A 46 21.38 21.76 4.49
CA GLY A 46 21.77 20.41 4.08
C GLY A 46 20.92 19.93 2.93
N CYS A 47 20.10 18.90 3.19
CA CYS A 47 19.26 18.23 2.20
C CYS A 47 18.46 19.21 1.33
N ILE A 48 17.56 19.98 1.94
CA ILE A 48 16.59 20.81 1.21
C ILE A 48 17.25 21.89 0.35
N PRO A 49 18.14 22.76 0.88
CA PRO A 49 18.75 23.79 0.05
C PRO A 49 19.60 23.19 -1.09
N THR A 50 20.33 22.09 -0.82
CA THR A 50 21.13 21.42 -1.86
C THR A 50 20.23 20.86 -2.96
N LYS A 51 19.15 20.14 -2.60
CA LYS A 51 18.22 19.55 -3.57
C LYS A 51 17.42 20.60 -4.34
N ALA A 52 17.10 21.73 -3.71
CA ALA A 52 16.46 22.86 -4.39
C ALA A 52 17.36 23.44 -5.50
N LEU A 53 18.66 23.60 -5.23
CA LEU A 53 19.64 24.08 -6.22
C LEU A 53 19.91 23.04 -7.30
N LEU A 54 20.11 21.76 -6.94
CA LEU A 54 20.26 20.65 -7.90
C LEU A 54 19.08 20.58 -8.87
N GLN A 55 17.84 20.70 -8.37
CA GLN A 55 16.66 20.73 -9.25
C GLN A 55 16.67 21.92 -10.21
N SER A 56 17.14 23.10 -9.77
CA SER A 56 17.31 24.26 -10.69
C SER A 56 18.35 23.94 -11.78
N THR A 57 19.45 23.30 -11.40
CA THR A 57 20.53 22.91 -12.31
C THR A 57 20.09 21.82 -13.29
N GLU A 58 19.27 20.87 -12.87
CA GLU A 58 18.68 19.85 -13.75
C GLU A 58 17.78 20.50 -14.81
N VAL A 59 16.89 21.43 -14.41
CA VAL A 59 16.03 22.17 -15.35
C VAL A 59 16.85 22.95 -16.36
N TYR A 60 17.95 23.58 -15.92
CA TYR A 60 18.89 24.26 -16.80
C TYR A 60 19.54 23.31 -17.82
N SER A 61 19.98 22.14 -17.36
CA SER A 61 20.62 21.13 -18.20
C SER A 61 19.64 20.58 -19.25
N LEU A 62 18.40 20.28 -18.84
CA LEU A 62 17.32 19.87 -19.74
C LEU A 62 16.98 20.95 -20.78
N ALA A 63 16.87 22.22 -20.36
CA ALA A 63 16.61 23.32 -21.28
C ALA A 63 17.75 23.51 -22.28
N LYS A 64 19.02 23.36 -21.85
CA LYS A 64 20.20 23.41 -22.73
C LYS A 64 20.24 22.25 -23.72
N ALA A 65 19.74 21.08 -23.34
CA ALA A 65 19.57 19.91 -24.22
C ALA A 65 18.25 19.92 -25.02
N GLY A 66 17.47 21.00 -24.92
CA GLY A 66 16.10 21.08 -25.43
C GLY A 66 15.93 20.86 -26.93
N GLU A 67 16.96 21.11 -27.74
CA GLU A 67 16.94 20.90 -29.19
C GLU A 67 16.58 19.46 -29.55
N ALA A 68 17.06 18.48 -28.78
CA ALA A 68 16.72 17.07 -28.96
C ALA A 68 15.22 16.77 -28.76
N PHE A 69 14.51 17.64 -28.05
CA PHE A 69 13.07 17.59 -27.81
C PHE A 69 12.28 18.53 -28.75
N GLY A 70 12.93 19.15 -29.73
CA GLY A 70 12.31 20.11 -30.64
C GLY A 70 12.10 21.50 -30.05
N LEU A 71 12.73 21.82 -28.91
CA LEU A 71 12.70 23.17 -28.34
C LEU A 71 13.65 24.08 -29.13
N VAL A 72 13.11 25.14 -29.72
CA VAL A 72 13.90 26.19 -30.37
C VAL A 72 14.03 27.37 -29.41
N THR A 73 15.21 27.54 -28.83
CA THR A 73 15.51 28.64 -27.91
C THR A 73 16.81 29.32 -28.33
N GLY A 74 16.99 30.59 -27.93
CA GLY A 74 18.32 31.23 -27.99
C GLY A 74 19.28 30.64 -26.95
N ASN A 75 20.30 31.42 -26.56
CA ASN A 75 21.19 31.03 -25.47
C ASN A 75 20.43 30.94 -24.13
N VAL A 76 20.38 29.74 -23.54
CA VAL A 76 19.84 29.51 -22.20
C VAL A 76 20.89 29.93 -21.16
N GLY A 77 20.54 30.90 -20.31
CA GLY A 77 21.37 31.36 -19.20
C GLY A 77 20.89 30.81 -17.84
N PHE A 78 21.77 30.84 -16.83
CA PHE A 78 21.43 30.48 -15.45
C PHE A 78 21.58 31.68 -14.52
N ASP A 79 20.46 32.17 -13.97
CA ASP A 79 20.45 33.26 -12.98
C ASP A 79 20.63 32.69 -11.56
N TRP A 80 21.89 32.67 -11.11
CA TRP A 80 22.27 32.16 -9.79
C TRP A 80 21.59 32.92 -8.62
N PRO A 81 21.56 34.27 -8.58
CA PRO A 81 20.77 35.01 -7.59
C PRO A 81 19.30 34.58 -7.49
N THR A 82 18.64 34.35 -8.62
CA THR A 82 17.25 33.88 -8.61
C THR A 82 17.12 32.45 -8.08
N ALA A 83 18.04 31.55 -8.45
CA ALA A 83 18.08 30.18 -7.90
C ALA A 83 18.32 30.18 -6.37
N GLN A 84 19.22 31.04 -5.89
CA GLN A 84 19.48 31.24 -4.45
C GLN A 84 18.23 31.75 -3.71
N LYS A 85 17.50 32.69 -4.31
CA LYS A 85 16.24 33.19 -3.73
C LYS A 85 15.19 32.07 -3.63
N ARG A 86 15.03 31.25 -4.69
CA ARG A 86 14.12 30.09 -4.68
C ARG A 86 14.51 29.09 -3.59
N LYS A 87 15.80 28.76 -3.46
CA LYS A 87 16.33 27.91 -2.38
C LYS A 87 15.88 28.42 -1.00
N THR A 88 16.12 29.69 -0.71
CA THR A 88 15.73 30.30 0.58
C THR A 88 14.23 30.25 0.81
N GLN A 89 13.41 30.52 -0.21
CA GLN A 89 11.95 30.44 -0.10
C GLN A 89 11.46 29.03 0.27
N VAL A 90 12.03 27.99 -0.36
CA VAL A 90 11.68 26.58 -0.05
C VAL A 90 12.07 26.24 1.38
N VAL A 91 13.27 26.63 1.83
CA VAL A 91 13.72 26.43 3.21
C VAL A 91 12.78 27.13 4.20
N ASP A 92 12.49 28.41 3.99
CA ASP A 92 11.64 29.19 4.91
C ASP A 92 10.21 28.66 4.98
N GLN A 93 9.66 28.19 3.85
CA GLN A 93 8.35 27.56 3.83
C GLN A 93 8.32 26.29 4.68
N LEU A 94 9.32 25.42 4.53
CA LEU A 94 9.35 24.16 5.26
C LEU A 94 9.66 24.37 6.75
N VAL A 95 10.54 25.31 7.10
CA VAL A 95 10.81 25.67 8.51
C VAL A 95 9.52 26.17 9.19
N LYS A 96 8.79 27.08 8.56
CA LYS A 96 7.49 27.55 9.05
C LYS A 96 6.46 26.40 9.16
N GLY A 97 6.51 25.45 8.22
CA GLY A 97 5.68 24.24 8.28
C GLY A 97 5.96 23.41 9.52
N VAL A 98 7.23 23.14 9.84
CA VAL A 98 7.63 22.41 11.05
C VAL A 98 7.22 23.16 12.32
N GLU A 99 7.46 24.48 12.39
CA GLU A 99 7.02 25.32 13.52
C GLU A 99 5.50 25.27 13.70
N GLY A 100 4.74 25.33 12.59
CA GLY A 100 3.29 25.20 12.59
C GLY A 100 2.82 23.84 13.10
N LEU A 101 3.47 22.75 12.68
CA LEU A 101 3.16 21.39 13.13
C LEU A 101 3.44 21.21 14.63
N LEU A 102 4.59 21.69 15.13
CA LEU A 102 4.94 21.62 16.55
C LEU A 102 3.91 22.37 17.40
N LYS A 103 3.51 23.57 16.96
CA LYS A 103 2.46 24.35 17.62
C LYS A 103 1.11 23.62 17.59
N ALA A 104 0.70 23.07 16.45
CA ALA A 104 -0.56 22.34 16.31
C ALA A 104 -0.59 21.06 17.16
N GLY A 105 0.55 20.40 17.32
CA GLY A 105 0.72 19.25 18.20
C GLY A 105 0.85 19.60 19.69
N GLY A 106 0.77 20.88 20.08
CA GLY A 106 0.89 21.28 21.49
C GLY A 106 2.31 21.16 22.06
N VAL A 107 3.34 21.04 21.22
CA VAL A 107 4.74 20.94 21.66
C VAL A 107 5.25 22.31 22.10
N THR A 108 5.75 22.41 23.33
CA THR A 108 6.35 23.65 23.83
C THR A 108 7.77 23.81 23.27
N SER A 109 8.01 24.88 22.51
CA SER A 109 9.32 25.14 21.89
C SER A 109 10.13 26.13 22.73
N PHE A 110 11.39 25.79 23.00
CA PHE A 110 12.36 26.67 23.65
C PHE A 110 13.48 27.00 22.67
N SER A 111 13.82 28.29 22.60
CA SER A 111 15.00 28.73 21.86
C SER A 111 16.18 28.88 22.81
N GLY A 112 17.29 28.21 22.52
CA GLY A 112 18.50 28.32 23.31
C GLY A 112 19.38 27.08 23.33
N ALA A 113 20.58 27.20 23.88
CA ALA A 113 21.49 26.06 24.02
C ALA A 113 21.09 25.19 25.21
N ALA A 114 20.78 23.92 24.95
CA ALA A 114 20.41 22.97 26.00
C ALA A 114 21.63 22.21 26.54
N ARG A 115 21.67 22.00 27.85
CA ARG A 115 22.64 21.15 28.56
C ARG A 115 21.93 20.22 29.54
N LEU A 116 22.35 18.97 29.60
CA LEU A 116 21.92 18.01 30.61
C LEU A 116 22.45 18.44 31.98
N ALA A 117 21.55 18.62 32.94
CA ALA A 117 21.87 19.01 34.32
C ALA A 117 21.73 17.84 35.32
N GLY A 118 21.45 16.63 34.82
CA GLY A 118 21.25 15.41 35.61
C GLY A 118 19.87 15.30 36.24
N LYS A 119 19.50 14.10 36.72
CA LYS A 119 18.22 13.83 37.43
C LYS A 119 16.96 14.33 36.69
N GLY A 120 16.91 14.18 35.36
CA GLY A 120 15.79 14.63 34.53
C GLY A 120 15.75 16.14 34.27
N GLN A 121 16.83 16.88 34.51
CA GLN A 121 16.88 18.33 34.29
C GLN A 121 17.60 18.70 33.00
N VAL A 122 17.03 19.68 32.28
CA VAL A 122 17.62 20.31 31.11
C VAL A 122 17.76 21.81 31.36
N ALA A 123 18.99 22.32 31.34
CA ALA A 123 19.29 23.74 31.45
C ALA A 123 19.28 24.38 30.06
N ILE A 124 18.63 25.54 29.92
CA ILE A 124 18.48 26.29 28.68
C ILE A 124 18.75 27.76 29.02
N ASP A 125 19.87 28.33 28.60
CA ASP A 125 20.20 29.77 28.72
C ASP A 125 19.77 30.45 30.05
N GLY A 126 20.08 29.81 31.19
CA GLY A 126 19.82 30.35 32.54
C GLY A 126 18.49 29.94 33.18
N GLN A 127 17.61 29.23 32.47
CA GLN A 127 16.46 28.52 33.04
C GLN A 127 16.69 27.01 33.08
N THR A 128 15.94 26.29 33.90
CA THR A 128 16.00 24.82 34.00
C THR A 128 14.60 24.26 33.96
N ILE A 129 14.38 23.30 33.07
CA ILE A 129 13.14 22.54 32.96
C ILE A 129 13.36 21.10 33.44
N ASN A 130 12.32 20.47 33.95
CA ASN A 130 12.34 19.08 34.41
C ASN A 130 11.52 18.22 33.44
N ALA A 131 12.03 17.03 33.13
CA ALA A 131 11.41 16.03 32.28
C ALA A 131 11.47 14.65 32.94
N LYS A 132 10.54 13.76 32.60
CA LYS A 132 10.65 12.34 32.94
C LYS A 132 11.69 11.66 32.04
N ASP A 133 11.55 11.80 30.73
CA ASP A 133 12.45 11.24 29.71
C ASP A 133 13.06 12.36 28.84
N ILE A 134 14.31 12.19 28.43
CA ILE A 134 15.04 13.15 27.58
C ILE A 134 15.55 12.44 26.32
N VAL A 135 15.29 13.01 25.15
CA VAL A 135 15.79 12.52 23.85
C VAL A 135 16.84 13.47 23.30
N ILE A 136 18.08 13.01 23.15
CA ILE A 136 19.19 13.74 22.55
C ILE A 136 19.13 13.57 21.03
N ALA A 137 18.90 14.66 20.31
CA ALA A 137 18.83 14.72 18.85
C ALA A 137 19.69 15.88 18.30
N THR A 138 20.87 16.11 18.89
CA THR A 138 21.76 17.24 18.60
C THR A 138 22.50 17.14 17.25
N GLY A 139 22.37 15.99 16.57
CA GLY A 139 22.91 15.77 15.24
C GLY A 139 24.44 15.76 15.20
N SER A 140 24.99 16.31 14.12
CA SER A 140 26.43 16.33 13.82
C SER A 140 26.90 17.71 13.37
N ALA A 141 28.20 17.93 13.39
CA ALA A 141 28.87 19.11 12.85
C ALA A 141 29.84 18.72 11.71
N ILE A 142 30.23 19.71 10.89
CA ILE A 142 31.20 19.52 9.82
C ILE A 142 32.55 19.10 10.42
N SER A 143 33.13 18.01 9.92
CA SER A 143 34.44 17.54 10.37
C SER A 143 35.54 18.48 9.89
N ARG A 144 36.46 18.83 10.79
CA ARG A 144 37.68 19.57 10.46
C ARG A 144 38.87 18.64 10.50
N ILE A 145 39.73 18.72 9.50
CA ILE A 145 41.03 18.03 9.47
C ILE A 145 42.15 19.03 9.69
N PRO A 146 43.28 18.62 10.32
CA PRO A 146 44.46 19.47 10.43
C PRO A 146 45.13 19.61 9.06
N LEU A 147 44.62 20.53 8.26
CA LEU A 147 45.09 20.87 6.92
C LEU A 147 45.66 22.29 6.93
N LYS A 148 46.90 22.46 6.44
CA LYS A 148 47.51 23.78 6.30
C LYS A 148 46.73 24.58 5.24
N GLY A 149 46.27 25.78 5.61
CA GLY A 149 45.41 26.61 4.76
C GLY A 149 43.92 26.24 4.79
N ALA A 150 43.46 25.42 5.75
CA ALA A 150 42.05 25.08 5.88
C ALA A 150 41.13 26.32 6.03
N GLU A 151 41.63 27.41 6.59
CA GLU A 151 40.92 28.70 6.70
C GLU A 151 40.66 29.38 5.35
N LEU A 152 41.32 28.94 4.28
CA LEU A 152 41.08 29.38 2.90
C LEU A 152 39.99 28.58 2.20
N THR A 153 39.45 27.54 2.84
CA THR A 153 38.40 26.68 2.29
C THR A 153 37.01 27.11 2.77
N ILE A 154 35.99 26.71 2.03
CA ILE A 154 34.60 26.80 2.41
C ILE A 154 34.06 25.40 2.75
N ASP A 155 33.00 25.34 3.54
CA ASP A 155 32.32 24.11 3.92
C ASP A 155 30.95 23.99 3.22
N SER A 156 30.20 22.93 3.57
CA SER A 156 28.87 22.66 3.03
C SER A 156 27.84 23.75 3.35
N ASP A 157 28.02 24.48 4.46
CA ASP A 157 27.12 25.59 4.80
C ASP A 157 27.43 26.79 3.91
N ARG A 158 28.72 27.14 3.79
CA ARG A 158 29.14 28.34 3.07
C ARG A 158 28.96 28.21 1.55
N ILE A 159 29.12 27.03 0.98
CA ILE A 159 28.93 26.82 -0.46
C ILE A 159 27.48 27.06 -0.91
N LEU A 160 26.50 26.83 -0.04
CA LEU A 160 25.08 27.15 -0.28
C LEU A 160 24.80 28.65 -0.30
N GLU A 161 25.74 29.48 0.16
CA GLU A 161 25.60 30.94 0.26
C GLU A 161 26.52 31.69 -0.71
N LEU A 162 27.09 31.02 -1.71
CA LEU A 162 27.87 31.67 -2.75
C LEU A 162 27.02 32.71 -3.49
N LYS A 163 27.64 33.85 -3.81
CA LYS A 163 26.97 34.94 -4.54
C LYS A 163 26.99 34.74 -6.06
N GLU A 164 27.92 33.93 -6.53
CA GLU A 164 28.16 33.65 -7.95
C GLU A 164 28.69 32.22 -8.11
N VAL A 165 28.51 31.67 -9.31
CA VAL A 165 29.05 30.36 -9.70
C VAL A 165 30.56 30.53 -9.94
N PRO A 166 31.44 29.80 -9.22
CA PRO A 166 32.88 29.92 -9.42
C PRO A 166 33.29 29.36 -10.79
N ALA A 167 34.30 29.94 -11.43
CA ALA A 167 34.82 29.41 -12.69
C ALA A 167 35.62 28.11 -12.48
N ARG A 168 36.25 27.95 -11.31
CA ARG A 168 37.01 26.76 -10.89
C ARG A 168 36.71 26.40 -9.44
N LEU A 169 36.38 25.14 -9.20
CA LEU A 169 36.09 24.59 -7.87
C LEU A 169 36.95 23.36 -7.61
N ALA A 170 37.74 23.38 -6.54
CA ALA A 170 38.36 22.17 -6.01
C ALA A 170 37.51 21.62 -4.86
N VAL A 171 37.24 20.32 -4.86
CA VAL A 171 36.50 19.62 -3.81
C VAL A 171 37.46 18.65 -3.12
N ILE A 172 37.63 18.80 -1.82
CA ILE A 172 38.43 17.90 -0.98
C ILE A 172 37.48 16.95 -0.26
N GLY A 173 37.51 15.68 -0.63
CA GLY A 173 36.58 14.65 -0.15
C GLY A 173 35.52 14.27 -1.17
N GLY A 174 35.57 13.03 -1.64
CA GLY A 174 34.67 12.42 -2.62
C GLY A 174 33.51 11.66 -2.00
N GLY A 175 33.04 12.07 -0.82
CA GLY A 175 31.80 11.57 -0.22
C GLY A 175 30.56 12.20 -0.86
N VAL A 176 29.36 11.78 -0.41
CA VAL A 176 28.05 12.21 -0.96
C VAL A 176 27.96 13.73 -1.13
N VAL A 177 28.27 14.50 -0.08
CA VAL A 177 28.21 15.98 -0.10
C VAL A 177 29.13 16.57 -1.17
N GLY A 178 30.38 16.09 -1.24
CA GLY A 178 31.36 16.57 -2.21
C GLY A 178 30.92 16.29 -3.64
N MET A 179 30.39 15.09 -3.90
CA MET A 179 29.97 14.68 -5.24
C MET A 179 28.69 15.37 -5.71
N GLU A 180 27.73 15.65 -4.83
CA GLU A 180 26.53 16.43 -5.20
C GLU A 180 26.90 17.85 -5.62
N PHE A 181 27.77 18.54 -4.86
CA PHE A 181 28.25 19.86 -5.26
C PHE A 181 29.12 19.80 -6.52
N ALA A 182 29.97 18.78 -6.67
CA ALA A 182 30.76 18.59 -7.87
C ALA A 182 29.88 18.47 -9.12
N ALA A 183 28.84 17.63 -9.08
CA ALA A 183 27.88 17.48 -10.17
C ALA A 183 27.15 18.80 -10.46
N MET A 184 26.61 19.45 -9.42
CA MET A 184 25.86 20.70 -9.56
C MET A 184 26.69 21.79 -10.24
N PHE A 185 27.92 22.02 -9.80
CA PHE A 185 28.77 23.07 -10.36
C PHE A 185 29.32 22.70 -11.73
N ALA A 186 29.66 21.42 -11.98
CA ALA A 186 30.07 20.97 -13.32
C ALA A 186 28.97 21.18 -14.36
N ALA A 187 27.72 20.85 -14.03
CA ALA A 187 26.56 21.09 -14.91
C ALA A 187 26.33 22.58 -15.20
N LEU A 188 26.67 23.47 -14.27
CA LEU A 188 26.65 24.93 -14.46
C LEU A 188 27.88 25.47 -15.22
N GLY A 189 28.82 24.60 -15.61
CA GLY A 189 30.01 24.96 -16.40
C GLY A 189 31.26 25.30 -15.57
N THR A 190 31.24 25.12 -14.25
CA THR A 190 32.45 25.23 -13.42
C THR A 190 33.44 24.11 -13.76
N ARG A 191 34.73 24.44 -13.85
CA ARG A 191 35.78 23.42 -13.90
C ARG A 191 35.98 22.84 -12.50
N VAL A 192 35.47 21.62 -12.30
CA VAL A 192 35.51 20.95 -11.00
C VAL A 192 36.65 19.95 -10.95
N THR A 193 37.40 19.92 -9.84
CA THR A 193 38.36 18.85 -9.54
C THR A 193 38.11 18.29 -8.16
N VAL A 194 37.81 17.00 -8.07
CA VAL A 194 37.60 16.27 -6.83
C VAL A 194 38.88 15.55 -6.44
N LEU A 195 39.37 15.78 -5.23
CA LEU A 195 40.53 15.12 -4.64
C LEU A 195 40.04 14.19 -3.53
N GLU A 196 40.21 12.89 -3.73
CA GLU A 196 39.82 11.84 -2.78
C GLU A 196 41.06 11.05 -2.36
N MET A 197 41.23 10.86 -1.05
CA MET A 197 42.37 10.13 -0.48
C MET A 197 42.24 8.63 -0.69
N LEU A 198 41.02 8.10 -0.69
CA LEU A 198 40.73 6.69 -0.92
C LEU A 198 40.88 6.31 -2.40
N PRO A 199 40.97 5.01 -2.72
CA PRO A 199 41.05 4.54 -4.11
C PRO A 199 39.81 4.85 -4.96
N GLN A 200 38.68 5.18 -4.32
CA GLN A 200 37.39 5.42 -4.96
C GLN A 200 36.64 6.55 -4.25
N VAL A 201 35.93 7.38 -5.03
CA VAL A 201 34.87 8.26 -4.49
C VAL A 201 33.63 7.45 -4.14
N LEU A 202 32.74 7.99 -3.30
CA LEU A 202 31.55 7.30 -2.82
C LEU A 202 31.88 5.86 -2.36
N PRO A 203 32.75 5.70 -1.34
CA PRO A 203 33.32 4.40 -0.97
C PRO A 203 32.29 3.35 -0.49
N MET A 204 31.06 3.80 -0.19
CA MET A 204 29.91 2.95 0.17
C MET A 204 29.14 2.42 -1.05
N VAL A 205 29.40 2.94 -2.25
CA VAL A 205 28.69 2.61 -3.48
C VAL A 205 29.53 1.59 -4.28
N ASP A 206 28.85 0.59 -4.84
CA ASP A 206 29.49 -0.41 -5.70
C ASP A 206 30.23 0.23 -6.90
N ALA A 207 31.40 -0.33 -7.22
CA ALA A 207 32.37 0.27 -8.13
C ALA A 207 31.86 0.49 -9.56
N ASP A 208 30.92 -0.33 -10.04
CA ASP A 208 30.32 -0.20 -11.36
C ASP A 208 29.39 1.02 -11.47
N LEU A 209 28.68 1.40 -10.40
CA LEU A 209 27.91 2.64 -10.34
C LEU A 209 28.86 3.85 -10.29
N VAL A 210 29.91 3.79 -9.47
CA VAL A 210 30.91 4.87 -9.39
C VAL A 210 31.63 5.08 -10.71
N THR A 211 31.95 4.01 -11.43
CA THR A 211 32.57 4.10 -12.77
C THR A 211 31.65 4.80 -13.77
N ALA A 212 30.35 4.47 -13.77
CA ALA A 212 29.37 5.12 -14.62
C ALA A 212 29.24 6.62 -14.29
N TYR A 213 29.14 6.96 -13.00
CA TYR A 213 29.09 8.35 -12.57
C TYR A 213 30.38 9.14 -12.87
N ALA A 214 31.56 8.56 -12.65
CA ALA A 214 32.84 9.22 -12.94
C ALA A 214 32.98 9.55 -14.43
N LYS A 215 32.49 8.66 -15.30
CA LYS A 215 32.43 8.91 -16.74
C LYS A 215 31.49 10.08 -17.07
N HIS A 216 30.31 10.12 -16.45
CA HIS A 216 29.36 11.23 -16.61
C HIS A 216 29.98 12.57 -16.21
N LEU A 217 30.55 12.66 -15.00
CA LEU A 217 31.17 13.88 -14.49
C LEU A 217 32.35 14.34 -15.37
N THR A 218 33.14 13.40 -15.91
CA THR A 218 34.21 13.71 -16.87
C THR A 218 33.66 14.29 -18.17
N GLY A 219 32.50 13.80 -18.63
CA GLY A 219 31.79 14.35 -19.79
C GLY A 219 31.35 15.82 -19.61
N LEU A 220 31.07 16.23 -18.36
CA LEU A 220 30.81 17.63 -18.00
C LEU A 220 32.08 18.48 -17.80
N GLY A 221 33.28 17.89 -17.98
CA GLY A 221 34.56 18.56 -17.78
C GLY A 221 35.07 18.55 -16.34
N GLY A 222 34.47 17.74 -15.46
CA GLY A 222 34.99 17.49 -14.13
C GLY A 222 36.15 16.50 -14.12
N VAL A 223 36.97 16.54 -13.08
CA VAL A 223 38.10 15.63 -12.87
C VAL A 223 37.98 14.97 -11.51
N ILE A 224 38.16 13.65 -11.43
CA ILE A 224 38.27 12.91 -10.17
C ILE A 224 39.69 12.38 -10.05
N GLN A 225 40.38 12.79 -9.00
CA GLN A 225 41.69 12.28 -8.63
C GLN A 225 41.57 11.51 -7.31
N THR A 226 41.60 10.18 -7.39
CA THR A 226 41.65 9.28 -6.23
C THR A 226 43.09 9.06 -5.76
N ASN A 227 43.26 8.46 -4.58
CA ASN A 227 44.56 8.31 -3.92
C ASN A 227 45.32 9.63 -3.75
N ALA A 228 44.62 10.76 -3.73
CA ALA A 228 45.16 12.10 -3.59
C ALA A 228 45.05 12.57 -2.13
N LYS A 229 46.20 12.63 -1.45
CA LYS A 229 46.30 13.22 -0.12
C LYS A 229 46.61 14.70 -0.24
N VAL A 230 45.64 15.56 0.08
CA VAL A 230 45.86 17.00 0.14
C VAL A 230 46.83 17.34 1.28
N THR A 231 47.83 18.15 0.98
CA THR A 231 48.87 18.57 1.94
C THR A 231 48.69 20.02 2.38
N GLU A 232 48.30 20.91 1.47
CA GLU A 232 48.19 22.34 1.74
C GLU A 232 47.22 23.04 0.76
N VAL A 233 46.55 24.09 1.24
CA VAL A 233 45.85 25.07 0.40
C VAL A 233 46.56 26.42 0.53
N VAL A 234 46.93 27.04 -0.58
CA VAL A 234 47.64 28.33 -0.60
C VAL A 234 46.95 29.34 -1.51
N LYS A 235 47.24 30.63 -1.32
CA LYS A 235 46.92 31.66 -2.31
C LYS A 235 47.96 31.64 -3.42
N ALA A 236 47.53 31.57 -4.67
CA ALA A 236 48.41 31.56 -5.83
C ALA A 236 47.74 32.23 -7.05
N LYS A 237 48.51 33.03 -7.81
CA LYS A 237 48.08 33.65 -9.09
C LYS A 237 46.70 34.33 -9.05
N GLY A 238 46.36 35.02 -7.96
CA GLY A 238 45.08 35.72 -7.82
C GLY A 238 43.88 34.84 -7.43
N GLY A 239 44.10 33.55 -7.14
CA GLY A 239 43.11 32.62 -6.60
C GLY A 239 43.70 31.70 -5.54
N LEU A 240 43.19 30.47 -5.45
CA LEU A 240 43.65 29.42 -4.55
C LEU A 240 44.37 28.32 -5.34
N GLN A 241 45.25 27.58 -4.67
CA GLN A 241 45.85 26.37 -5.19
C GLN A 241 45.86 25.29 -4.11
N VAL A 242 45.37 24.11 -4.47
CA VAL A 242 45.34 22.92 -3.62
C VAL A 242 46.49 22.01 -4.01
N GLN A 243 47.43 21.82 -3.09
CA GLN A 243 48.57 20.92 -3.25
C GLN A 243 48.25 19.55 -2.66
N PHE A 244 48.60 18.50 -3.39
CA PHE A 244 48.33 17.13 -2.99
C PHE A 244 49.48 16.20 -3.41
N SER A 245 49.51 15.01 -2.81
CA SER A 245 50.38 13.91 -3.21
C SER A 245 49.52 12.75 -3.68
N ALA A 246 49.78 12.21 -4.86
CA ALA A 246 49.13 11.01 -5.39
C ALA A 246 50.19 9.99 -5.80
N GLY A 247 50.14 8.78 -5.23
CA GLY A 247 51.13 7.74 -5.52
C GLY A 247 52.59 8.09 -5.17
N GLY A 248 52.82 9.12 -4.34
CA GLY A 248 54.15 9.63 -3.98
C GLY A 248 54.66 10.77 -4.86
N GLU A 249 53.93 11.13 -5.93
CA GLU A 249 54.22 12.29 -6.77
C GLU A 249 53.39 13.51 -6.32
N GLY A 250 53.99 14.69 -6.33
CA GLY A 250 53.32 15.95 -5.98
C GLY A 250 52.48 16.48 -7.14
N GLY A 251 51.30 17.00 -6.83
CA GLY A 251 50.38 17.65 -7.75
C GLY A 251 49.79 18.94 -7.19
N ALA A 252 49.25 19.78 -8.07
CA ALA A 252 48.59 21.02 -7.70
C ALA A 252 47.38 21.31 -8.59
N VAL A 253 46.30 21.83 -8.00
CA VAL A 253 45.08 22.27 -8.70
C VAL A 253 44.82 23.72 -8.37
N ASP A 254 44.72 24.58 -9.38
CA ASP A 254 44.31 25.97 -9.18
C ASP A 254 42.77 26.09 -9.14
N ALA A 255 42.22 26.84 -8.18
CA ALA A 255 40.79 27.01 -7.98
C ALA A 255 40.42 28.45 -7.56
N ASP A 256 39.17 28.84 -7.76
CA ASP A 256 38.62 30.11 -7.25
C ASP A 256 37.93 29.91 -5.89
N GLN A 257 37.40 28.70 -5.67
CA GLN A 257 36.84 28.24 -4.41
C GLN A 257 37.32 26.82 -4.11
N VAL A 258 37.50 26.49 -2.83
CA VAL A 258 37.88 25.15 -2.37
C VAL A 258 36.86 24.67 -1.35
N LEU A 259 36.09 23.63 -1.68
CA LEU A 259 35.16 22.99 -0.76
C LEU A 259 35.87 21.90 0.05
N LEU A 260 35.84 22.00 1.38
CA LEU A 260 36.29 20.94 2.28
C LEU A 260 35.10 20.10 2.76
N ALA A 261 34.92 18.91 2.18
CA ALA A 261 33.78 18.02 2.40
C ALA A 261 34.22 16.62 2.90
N VAL A 262 35.02 16.60 3.97
CA VAL A 262 35.67 15.39 4.50
C VAL A 262 34.85 14.62 5.55
N GLY A 263 33.55 14.92 5.67
CA GLY A 263 32.63 14.22 6.54
C GLY A 263 32.08 15.06 7.68
N ARG A 264 31.43 14.38 8.63
CA ARG A 264 30.75 14.99 9.78
C ARG A 264 31.08 14.22 11.05
N SER A 265 31.00 14.91 12.19
CA SER A 265 31.28 14.36 13.52
C SER A 265 30.07 14.58 14.44
N PRO A 266 29.68 13.59 15.27
CA PRO A 266 28.60 13.75 16.26
C PRO A 266 28.76 15.02 17.11
N TYR A 267 27.65 15.72 17.36
CA TYR A 267 27.67 17.00 18.05
C TYR A 267 27.24 16.86 19.52
N THR A 268 28.23 16.72 20.40
CA THR A 268 28.06 16.55 21.86
C THR A 268 28.68 17.68 22.68
N GLU A 269 29.27 18.68 22.01
CA GLU A 269 29.91 19.83 22.66
C GLU A 269 28.90 20.65 23.47
N GLY A 270 29.25 20.93 24.74
CA GLY A 270 28.42 21.72 25.65
C GLY A 270 27.17 20.99 26.20
N LEU A 271 26.88 19.77 25.73
CA LEU A 271 25.69 19.00 26.11
C LEU A 271 25.70 18.55 27.58
N GLY A 272 26.87 18.45 28.22
CA GLY A 272 27.01 17.93 29.59
C GLY A 272 26.73 16.42 29.70
N ALA A 273 26.96 15.67 28.63
CA ALA A 273 26.61 14.26 28.51
C ALA A 273 27.31 13.38 29.55
N GLU A 274 28.64 13.48 29.67
CA GLU A 274 29.41 12.65 30.59
C GLU A 274 29.06 12.97 32.06
N GLU A 275 28.88 14.26 32.40
CA GLU A 275 28.46 14.66 33.74
C GLU A 275 27.05 14.19 34.11
N ALA A 276 26.19 13.98 33.10
CA ALA A 276 24.86 13.40 33.26
C ALA A 276 24.84 11.86 33.24
N GLY A 277 26.00 11.21 33.14
CA GLY A 277 26.12 9.74 33.12
C GLY A 277 25.94 9.09 31.74
N VAL A 278 25.90 9.89 30.66
CA VAL A 278 25.82 9.40 29.29
C VAL A 278 27.23 9.09 28.77
N LYS A 279 27.46 7.83 28.40
CA LYS A 279 28.73 7.38 27.85
C LYS A 279 28.94 7.87 26.43
N LEU A 280 30.10 8.44 26.17
CA LEU A 280 30.56 8.81 24.83
C LEU A 280 31.66 7.87 24.34
N GLU A 281 31.69 7.63 23.02
CA GLU A 281 32.79 6.91 22.35
C GLU A 281 33.20 7.67 21.09
N ARG A 282 34.44 8.19 21.06
CA ARG A 282 34.93 9.03 19.94
C ARG A 282 33.97 10.20 19.62
N GLY A 283 33.36 10.78 20.65
CA GLY A 283 32.43 11.91 20.55
C GLY A 283 30.96 11.54 20.28
N ARG A 284 30.64 10.29 19.91
CA ARG A 284 29.26 9.82 19.70
C ARG A 284 28.61 9.37 21.01
N VAL A 285 27.30 9.53 21.14
CA VAL A 285 26.54 8.97 22.26
C VAL A 285 26.37 7.47 22.04
N VAL A 286 26.75 6.67 23.04
CA VAL A 286 26.58 5.21 22.99
C VAL A 286 25.14 4.87 23.37
N VAL A 287 24.47 4.09 22.52
CA VAL A 287 23.12 3.59 22.75
C VAL A 287 23.03 2.07 22.61
N ASP A 288 22.02 1.47 23.24
CA ASP A 288 21.60 0.09 22.99
C ASP A 288 20.76 -0.02 21.69
N PRO A 289 20.36 -1.23 21.24
CA PRO A 289 19.52 -1.40 20.04
C PRO A 289 18.15 -0.70 20.09
N HIS A 290 17.68 -0.33 21.28
CA HIS A 290 16.41 0.36 21.50
C HIS A 290 16.59 1.88 21.65
N LEU A 291 17.81 2.39 21.44
CA LEU A 291 18.18 3.80 21.49
C LEU A 291 18.30 4.40 22.91
N ARG A 292 18.42 3.54 23.94
CA ARG A 292 18.68 3.95 25.33
C ARG A 292 20.15 4.25 25.53
N THR A 293 20.45 5.33 26.25
CA THR A 293 21.83 5.63 26.67
C THR A 293 22.19 4.89 27.97
N THR A 294 23.40 5.10 28.49
CA THR A 294 23.81 4.57 29.81
C THR A 294 23.20 5.31 31.00
N ALA A 295 22.57 6.46 30.78
CA ALA A 295 21.87 7.20 31.83
C ALA A 295 20.38 6.85 31.81
N ASP A 296 19.82 6.60 32.99
CA ASP A 296 18.40 6.29 33.14
C ASP A 296 17.52 7.42 32.58
N HIS A 297 16.49 7.03 31.82
CA HIS A 297 15.55 7.95 31.17
C HIS A 297 16.17 8.93 30.17
N VAL A 298 17.37 8.63 29.66
CA VAL A 298 18.02 9.41 28.59
C VAL A 298 18.23 8.54 27.36
N TRP A 299 17.78 9.06 26.22
CA TRP A 299 17.77 8.41 24.91
C TRP A 299 18.56 9.25 23.92
N ALA A 300 19.02 8.66 22.82
CA ALA A 300 19.69 9.41 21.77
C ALA A 300 19.40 8.86 20.37
N ILE A 301 19.25 9.76 19.39
CA ILE A 301 18.83 9.44 18.02
C ILE A 301 19.56 10.31 16.99
N GLY A 302 19.59 9.85 15.74
CA GLY A 302 20.19 10.54 14.61
C GLY A 302 21.70 10.64 14.72
N ASP A 303 22.31 11.56 13.96
CA ASP A 303 23.76 11.59 13.76
C ASP A 303 24.61 11.64 15.05
N VAL A 304 24.04 12.04 16.19
CA VAL A 304 24.76 12.09 17.47
C VAL A 304 25.19 10.69 17.96
N ILE A 305 24.52 9.62 17.51
CA ILE A 305 24.86 8.23 17.87
C ILE A 305 25.87 7.59 16.90
N GLY A 306 26.14 8.26 15.77
CA GLY A 306 26.97 7.75 14.68
C GLY A 306 26.23 6.77 13.77
N GLY A 307 26.95 5.89 13.07
CA GLY A 307 26.34 4.93 12.14
C GLY A 307 25.85 5.59 10.85
N ILE A 308 24.58 5.38 10.50
CA ILE A 308 23.96 5.90 9.28
C ILE A 308 23.43 7.32 9.53
N MET A 309 24.21 8.33 9.18
CA MET A 309 23.87 9.75 9.36
C MET A 309 22.95 10.26 8.23
N LEU A 310 21.72 9.76 8.18
CA LEU A 310 20.71 10.12 7.19
C LEU A 310 19.42 10.61 7.86
N ALA A 311 18.78 11.61 7.24
CA ALA A 311 17.61 12.26 7.83
C ALA A 311 16.42 11.32 8.05
N HIS A 312 16.14 10.41 7.10
CA HIS A 312 15.06 9.42 7.24
C HIS A 312 15.37 8.37 8.31
N VAL A 313 16.64 8.01 8.50
CA VAL A 313 17.07 7.14 9.60
C VAL A 313 16.85 7.84 10.94
N ALA A 314 17.33 9.08 11.09
CA ALA A 314 17.15 9.87 12.31
C ALA A 314 15.66 10.05 12.66
N SER A 315 14.80 10.31 11.68
CA SER A 315 13.35 10.42 11.87
C SER A 315 12.75 9.10 12.36
N TYR A 316 13.13 7.96 11.77
CA TYR A 316 12.63 6.65 12.17
C TYR A 316 13.11 6.23 13.56
N GLU A 317 14.37 6.52 13.89
CA GLU A 317 14.92 6.36 15.24
C GLU A 317 14.13 7.19 16.26
N GLY A 318 13.76 8.44 15.91
CA GLY A 318 12.92 9.29 16.76
C GLY A 318 11.56 8.68 17.06
N VAL A 319 10.90 8.07 16.07
CA VAL A 319 9.65 7.33 16.29
C VAL A 319 9.88 6.12 17.20
N CYS A 320 10.91 5.32 16.95
CA CYS A 320 11.21 4.14 17.75
C CYS A 320 11.51 4.47 19.22
N ALA A 321 12.37 5.47 19.47
CA ALA A 321 12.73 5.90 20.81
C ALA A 321 11.50 6.36 21.61
N VAL A 322 10.63 7.15 20.99
CA VAL A 322 9.43 7.68 21.65
C VAL A 322 8.38 6.60 21.92
N GLU A 323 8.19 5.65 21.01
CA GLU A 323 7.27 4.54 21.24
C GLU A 323 7.78 3.59 22.33
N ASN A 324 9.10 3.43 22.45
CA ASN A 324 9.73 2.72 23.56
C ASN A 324 9.54 3.48 24.89
N ILE A 325 9.63 4.82 24.89
CA ILE A 325 9.35 5.66 26.08
C ILE A 325 7.90 5.52 26.54
N ALA A 326 6.94 5.50 25.60
CA ALA A 326 5.52 5.36 25.89
C ALA A 326 5.12 3.97 26.42
N GLY A 327 6.02 2.97 26.34
CA GLY A 327 5.72 1.59 26.71
C GLY A 327 4.75 0.89 25.75
N HIS A 328 4.56 1.44 24.55
CA HIS A 328 3.65 0.91 23.54
C HIS A 328 4.31 -0.18 22.67
N ALA A 329 5.64 -0.27 22.66
CA ALA A 329 6.38 -1.27 21.90
C ALA A 329 7.79 -1.53 22.45
N ASP A 330 8.43 -2.60 21.98
CA ASP A 330 9.85 -2.90 22.16
C ASP A 330 10.57 -2.83 20.79
N ARG A 331 10.62 -1.62 20.21
CA ARG A 331 11.10 -1.38 18.85
C ARG A 331 12.61 -1.28 18.77
N VAL A 332 13.15 -1.90 17.72
CA VAL A 332 14.54 -1.79 17.27
C VAL A 332 14.52 -1.29 15.81
N PRO A 333 15.25 -0.22 15.47
CA PRO A 333 15.32 0.24 14.08
C PRO A 333 15.93 -0.80 13.14
N ASP A 334 15.29 -1.07 12.01
CA ASP A 334 15.83 -1.95 10.96
C ASP A 334 16.76 -1.19 10.01
N TYR A 335 18.06 -1.25 10.29
CA TYR A 335 19.09 -0.61 9.47
C TYR A 335 19.44 -1.38 8.20
N HIS A 336 19.08 -2.67 8.09
CA HIS A 336 19.43 -3.49 6.93
C HIS A 336 18.71 -3.00 5.67
N ALA A 337 17.49 -2.48 5.82
CA ALA A 337 16.70 -1.89 4.75
C ALA A 337 16.77 -0.34 4.73
N ALA A 338 17.82 0.29 5.25
CA ALA A 338 17.97 1.74 5.17
C ALA A 338 18.51 2.19 3.79
N PRO A 339 17.73 2.90 2.97
CA PRO A 339 18.21 3.34 1.65
C PRO A 339 19.20 4.50 1.76
N ASN A 340 20.16 4.53 0.85
CA ASN A 340 21.09 5.63 0.64
C ASN A 340 20.78 6.29 -0.70
N CYS A 341 20.57 7.61 -0.70
CA CYS A 341 20.20 8.40 -1.87
C CYS A 341 21.23 9.52 -2.09
N ILE A 342 21.78 9.59 -3.30
CA ILE A 342 22.78 10.56 -3.74
C ILE A 342 22.21 11.27 -4.97
N TYR A 343 21.96 12.57 -4.85
CA TYR A 343 21.18 13.33 -5.81
C TYR A 343 22.07 14.02 -6.84
N THR A 344 23.08 13.29 -7.32
CA THR A 344 23.86 13.69 -8.48
C THR A 344 23.01 13.62 -9.76
N ASP A 345 23.56 14.10 -10.87
CA ASP A 345 23.06 13.78 -12.21
C ASP A 345 24.08 12.86 -12.90
N PRO A 346 23.70 11.64 -13.34
CA PRO A 346 22.47 10.93 -12.95
C PRO A 346 22.44 10.62 -11.44
N GLU A 347 21.24 10.40 -10.88
CA GLU A 347 21.06 10.05 -9.47
C GLU A 347 21.65 8.67 -9.17
N ILE A 348 22.09 8.44 -7.93
CA ILE A 348 22.53 7.15 -7.42
C ILE A 348 21.72 6.81 -6.17
N ALA A 349 21.20 5.58 -6.09
CA ALA A 349 20.55 5.08 -4.90
C ALA A 349 20.87 3.61 -4.65
N HIS A 350 21.00 3.20 -3.39
CA HIS A 350 21.17 1.80 -3.04
C HIS A 350 20.58 1.44 -1.68
N VAL A 351 20.20 0.18 -1.51
CA VAL A 351 19.71 -0.40 -0.26
C VAL A 351 20.18 -1.85 -0.14
N GLY A 352 20.41 -2.33 1.08
CA GLY A 352 20.94 -3.68 1.34
C GLY A 352 22.40 -3.85 0.91
N LEU A 353 22.78 -5.09 0.61
CA LEU A 353 24.17 -5.49 0.36
C LEU A 353 24.66 -5.07 -1.03
N GLY A 354 25.92 -4.62 -1.11
CA GLY A 354 26.68 -4.55 -2.36
C GLY A 354 27.15 -5.91 -2.86
N GLU A 355 27.50 -6.02 -4.15
CA GLU A 355 27.93 -7.31 -4.73
C GLU A 355 29.25 -7.76 -4.09
N LYS A 356 30.20 -6.83 -3.92
CA LYS A 356 31.47 -7.09 -3.24
C LYS A 356 31.23 -7.46 -1.78
N GLU A 357 30.35 -6.73 -1.10
CA GLU A 357 30.03 -6.99 0.30
C GLU A 357 29.42 -8.38 0.51
N ALA A 358 28.48 -8.79 -0.35
CA ALA A 358 27.87 -10.12 -0.28
C ALA A 358 28.91 -11.24 -0.48
N LYS A 359 29.83 -11.06 -1.43
CA LYS A 359 30.95 -12.00 -1.66
C LYS A 359 31.94 -12.02 -0.51
N ASP A 360 32.31 -10.87 0.05
CA ASP A 360 33.21 -10.76 1.20
C ASP A 360 32.59 -11.44 2.45
N LYS A 361 31.26 -11.48 2.55
CA LYS A 361 30.51 -12.24 3.57
C LYS A 361 30.36 -13.74 3.26
N GLY A 362 30.89 -14.22 2.13
CA GLY A 362 30.83 -15.62 1.73
C GLY A 362 29.46 -16.09 1.22
N LEU A 363 28.58 -15.16 0.81
CA LEU A 363 27.26 -15.49 0.28
C LEU A 363 27.35 -15.87 -1.20
N GLU A 364 26.65 -16.93 -1.60
CA GLU A 364 26.41 -17.22 -3.01
C GLU A 364 25.26 -16.34 -3.52
N VAL A 365 25.52 -15.54 -4.55
CA VAL A 365 24.54 -14.56 -5.05
C VAL A 365 24.29 -14.67 -6.54
N ARG A 366 23.06 -14.34 -6.95
CA ARG A 366 22.69 -14.03 -8.33
C ARG A 366 22.65 -12.52 -8.49
N VAL A 367 23.19 -12.04 -9.61
CA VAL A 367 23.22 -10.61 -9.94
C VAL A 367 22.48 -10.39 -11.25
N GLY A 368 21.50 -9.50 -11.22
CA GLY A 368 20.75 -9.06 -12.39
C GLY A 368 20.99 -7.60 -12.67
N ARG A 369 21.07 -7.23 -13.94
CA ARG A 369 21.30 -5.83 -14.35
C ARG A 369 20.46 -5.49 -15.57
N PHE A 370 19.79 -4.35 -15.50
CA PHE A 370 19.02 -3.79 -16.60
C PHE A 370 19.46 -2.35 -16.91
N PRO A 371 19.96 -2.06 -18.12
CA PRO A 371 20.40 -0.72 -18.51
C PRO A 371 19.21 0.19 -18.84
N PHE A 372 19.25 1.45 -18.40
CA PHE A 372 18.23 2.45 -18.77
C PHE A 372 18.19 2.73 -20.28
N ALA A 373 19.26 2.44 -21.02
CA ALA A 373 19.28 2.45 -22.48
C ALA A 373 18.29 1.46 -23.14
N ALA A 374 17.85 0.42 -22.41
CA ALA A 374 16.81 -0.50 -22.85
C ALA A 374 15.40 -0.16 -22.29
N SER A 375 15.29 0.86 -21.43
CA SER A 375 13.99 1.32 -20.90
C SER A 375 13.36 2.30 -21.89
N GLY A 376 12.19 1.92 -22.42
CA GLY A 376 11.39 2.82 -23.27
C GLY A 376 11.11 4.15 -22.57
N ARG A 377 10.77 4.12 -21.27
CA ARG A 377 10.51 5.34 -20.50
C ARG A 377 11.75 6.23 -20.41
N ALA A 378 12.92 5.67 -20.08
CA ALA A 378 14.16 6.44 -19.96
C ALA A 378 14.55 7.12 -21.30
N LEU A 379 14.32 6.45 -22.43
CA LEU A 379 14.49 7.04 -23.76
C LEU A 379 13.53 8.21 -24.00
N THR A 380 12.25 8.10 -23.60
CA THR A 380 11.29 9.22 -23.74
C THR A 380 11.63 10.42 -22.86
N LEU A 381 12.39 10.22 -21.78
CA LEU A 381 12.90 11.29 -20.92
C LEU A 381 14.20 11.90 -21.45
N GLY A 382 14.82 11.31 -22.47
CA GLY A 382 16.18 11.67 -22.92
C GLY A 382 17.27 11.34 -21.89
N GLN A 383 16.99 10.49 -20.91
CA GLN A 383 17.85 10.18 -19.77
C GLN A 383 18.11 8.66 -19.72
N SER A 384 18.93 8.15 -20.64
CA SER A 384 19.18 6.71 -20.81
C SER A 384 20.48 6.21 -20.16
N GLU A 385 21.23 7.10 -19.52
CA GLU A 385 22.48 6.75 -18.85
C GLU A 385 22.22 6.00 -17.53
N GLY A 386 22.99 4.94 -17.31
CA GLY A 386 22.93 4.15 -16.08
C GLY A 386 22.16 2.84 -16.20
N PHE A 387 21.84 2.25 -15.05
CA PHE A 387 21.23 0.92 -14.92
C PHE A 387 20.65 0.68 -13.52
N VAL A 388 19.75 -0.30 -13.43
CA VAL A 388 19.34 -0.95 -12.18
C VAL A 388 20.12 -2.27 -12.04
N LYS A 389 20.61 -2.55 -10.83
CA LYS A 389 21.29 -3.80 -10.46
C LYS A 389 20.64 -4.36 -9.19
N VAL A 390 20.33 -5.66 -9.21
CA VAL A 390 19.82 -6.40 -8.05
C VAL A 390 20.77 -7.52 -7.68
N ILE A 391 20.87 -7.79 -6.39
CA ILE A 391 21.69 -8.85 -5.80
C ILE A 391 20.75 -9.71 -4.96
N ALA A 392 20.67 -10.99 -5.26
CA ALA A 392 19.81 -11.92 -4.55
C ALA A 392 20.58 -13.15 -4.08
N ASP A 393 20.12 -13.75 -3.00
CA ASP A 393 20.64 -15.04 -2.53
C ASP A 393 20.41 -16.12 -3.60
N ALA A 394 21.44 -16.90 -3.91
CA ALA A 394 21.39 -17.84 -5.02
C ALA A 394 20.49 -19.06 -4.77
N GLY A 395 20.29 -19.43 -3.50
CA GLY A 395 19.48 -20.58 -3.10
C GLY A 395 18.00 -20.23 -2.95
N SER A 396 17.70 -19.25 -2.11
CA SER A 396 16.33 -18.81 -1.77
C SER A 396 15.74 -17.83 -2.76
N GLY A 397 16.55 -17.12 -3.54
CA GLY A 397 16.10 -16.05 -4.42
C GLY A 397 15.70 -14.76 -3.69
N GLN A 398 15.91 -14.66 -2.36
CA GLN A 398 15.64 -13.47 -1.57
C GLN A 398 16.47 -12.28 -2.07
N LEU A 399 15.85 -11.11 -2.25
CA LEU A 399 16.54 -9.89 -2.60
C LEU A 399 17.40 -9.42 -1.41
N LEU A 400 18.72 -9.34 -1.62
CA LEU A 400 19.70 -8.92 -0.61
C LEU A 400 20.14 -7.47 -0.79
N GLY A 401 20.05 -6.94 -2.01
CA GLY A 401 20.45 -5.57 -2.30
C GLY A 401 19.98 -5.09 -3.67
N ALA A 402 19.77 -3.79 -3.77
CA ALA A 402 19.44 -3.10 -5.02
C ALA A 402 20.26 -1.82 -5.15
N HIS A 403 20.77 -1.56 -6.35
CA HIS A 403 21.69 -0.48 -6.66
C HIS A 403 21.27 0.14 -7.99
N ILE A 404 21.00 1.44 -8.00
CA ILE A 404 20.46 2.16 -9.15
C ILE A 404 21.35 3.36 -9.40
N ILE A 405 21.76 3.54 -10.66
CA ILE A 405 22.29 4.80 -11.17
C ILE A 405 21.48 5.17 -12.40
N GLY A 406 20.88 6.35 -12.46
CA GLY A 406 20.05 6.78 -13.58
C GLY A 406 18.94 7.75 -13.18
N PRO A 407 17.98 8.00 -14.07
CA PRO A 407 16.89 8.94 -13.80
C PRO A 407 16.04 8.46 -12.63
N ARG A 408 15.72 9.38 -11.70
CA ARG A 408 14.84 9.13 -10.54
C ARG A 408 15.29 7.95 -9.66
N ALA A 409 16.57 7.60 -9.63
CA ALA A 409 17.08 6.50 -8.81
C ALA A 409 16.63 6.59 -7.34
N THR A 410 16.56 7.82 -6.80
CA THR A 410 16.18 8.09 -5.42
C THR A 410 14.70 7.86 -5.12
N ASP A 411 13.83 7.91 -6.14
CA ASP A 411 12.42 7.54 -6.03
C ASP A 411 12.23 6.02 -6.21
N LEU A 412 12.96 5.43 -7.18
CA LEU A 412 12.85 4.02 -7.53
C LEU A 412 13.31 3.08 -6.41
N ILE A 413 14.26 3.52 -5.58
CA ILE A 413 14.83 2.69 -4.51
C ILE A 413 13.81 2.34 -3.41
N GLY A 414 12.70 3.08 -3.32
CA GLY A 414 11.65 2.84 -2.33
C GLY A 414 11.02 1.46 -2.46
N GLU A 415 10.80 0.98 -3.68
CA GLU A 415 10.25 -0.37 -3.91
C GLU A 415 11.22 -1.45 -3.45
N ALA A 416 12.50 -1.33 -3.82
CA ALA A 416 13.53 -2.27 -3.38
C ALA A 416 13.73 -2.26 -1.86
N THR A 417 13.58 -1.09 -1.23
CA THR A 417 13.64 -0.94 0.23
C THR A 417 12.54 -1.75 0.90
N LEU A 418 11.29 -1.60 0.42
CA LEU A 418 10.16 -2.38 0.91
C LEU A 418 10.38 -3.89 0.70
N ALA A 419 10.89 -4.28 -0.47
CA ALA A 419 11.17 -5.67 -0.79
C ALA A 419 12.21 -6.30 0.15
N ILE A 420 13.32 -5.60 0.40
CA ILE A 420 14.38 -6.08 1.29
C ILE A 420 13.90 -6.17 2.73
N GLN A 421 13.18 -5.15 3.20
CA GLN A 421 12.61 -5.12 4.56
C GLN A 421 11.69 -6.32 4.82
N ASN A 422 10.92 -6.73 3.81
CA ASN A 422 9.97 -7.84 3.91
C ASN A 422 10.53 -9.18 3.44
N GLY A 423 11.83 -9.23 3.08
CA GLY A 423 12.49 -10.44 2.60
C GLY A 423 11.88 -11.03 1.33
N LEU A 424 11.39 -10.19 0.41
CA LEU A 424 10.81 -10.64 -0.84
C LEU A 424 11.86 -11.25 -1.78
N THR A 425 11.41 -12.18 -2.61
CA THR A 425 12.24 -12.88 -3.60
C THR A 425 12.20 -12.22 -4.96
N LEU A 426 13.18 -12.52 -5.83
CA LEU A 426 13.19 -12.09 -7.24
C LEU A 426 11.91 -12.47 -7.99
N GLU A 427 11.31 -13.61 -7.66
CA GLU A 427 10.05 -14.09 -8.24
C GLU A 427 8.87 -13.23 -7.78
N GLN A 428 8.84 -12.82 -6.51
CA GLN A 428 7.78 -11.90 -6.04
C GLN A 428 7.92 -10.51 -6.67
N LEU A 429 9.16 -10.05 -6.95
CA LEU A 429 9.38 -8.82 -7.71
C LEU A 429 8.94 -8.97 -9.17
N ASP A 430 9.19 -10.12 -9.81
CA ASP A 430 8.79 -10.34 -11.21
C ASP A 430 7.29 -10.57 -11.42
N LEU A 431 6.58 -11.08 -10.40
CA LEU A 431 5.11 -11.22 -10.40
C LEU A 431 4.38 -9.88 -10.25
N THR A 432 5.06 -8.83 -9.77
CA THR A 432 4.49 -7.49 -9.64
C THR A 432 4.28 -6.89 -11.03
N ILE A 433 3.04 -6.57 -11.37
CA ILE A 433 2.70 -5.90 -12.64
C ILE A 433 3.13 -4.43 -12.55
N HIS A 434 4.33 -4.14 -13.04
CA HIS A 434 4.84 -2.78 -13.15
C HIS A 434 4.14 -2.04 -14.29
N ALA A 435 3.75 -0.78 -14.06
CA ALA A 435 3.09 0.03 -15.08
C ALA A 435 4.00 0.28 -16.30
N HIS A 436 3.45 0.27 -17.51
CA HIS A 436 4.20 0.50 -18.75
C HIS A 436 3.68 1.71 -19.55
N PRO A 437 4.55 2.59 -20.09
CA PRO A 437 6.00 2.65 -19.89
C PRO A 437 6.37 3.47 -18.63
N THR A 438 7.12 2.88 -17.70
CA THR A 438 7.64 3.57 -16.51
C THR A 438 9.08 3.17 -16.16
N LEU A 439 9.74 3.97 -15.31
CA LEU A 439 11.10 3.65 -14.84
C LEU A 439 11.15 2.43 -13.88
N PRO A 440 10.16 2.21 -12.98
CA PRO A 440 10.08 1.00 -12.15
C PRO A 440 10.19 -0.33 -12.89
N GLU A 441 9.75 -0.43 -14.15
CA GLU A 441 9.94 -1.64 -14.98
C GLU A 441 11.41 -2.10 -15.05
N SER A 442 12.35 -1.17 -14.86
CA SER A 442 13.79 -1.47 -14.84
C SER A 442 14.20 -2.33 -13.63
N LEU A 443 13.49 -2.25 -12.51
CA LEU A 443 13.70 -3.10 -11.33
C LEU A 443 13.19 -4.51 -11.57
N MET A 444 11.99 -4.64 -12.14
CA MET A 444 11.44 -5.91 -12.62
C MET A 444 12.37 -6.59 -13.63
N GLU A 445 12.83 -5.86 -14.65
CA GLU A 445 13.75 -6.42 -15.65
C GLU A 445 15.11 -6.79 -15.08
N ALA A 446 15.61 -6.05 -14.08
CA ALA A 446 16.82 -6.45 -13.37
C ALA A 446 16.59 -7.75 -12.57
N ALA A 447 15.43 -7.92 -11.94
CA ALA A 447 15.05 -9.16 -11.26
C ALA A 447 14.93 -10.35 -12.24
N LEU A 448 14.30 -10.14 -13.40
CA LEU A 448 14.24 -11.13 -14.48
C LEU A 448 15.64 -11.45 -15.03
N ALA A 449 16.52 -10.45 -15.16
CA ALA A 449 17.90 -10.64 -15.60
C ALA A 449 18.70 -11.51 -14.62
N ALA A 450 18.51 -11.34 -13.31
CA ALA A 450 19.13 -12.19 -12.29
C ALA A 450 18.69 -13.66 -12.39
N GLN A 451 17.50 -13.90 -12.96
CA GLN A 451 16.94 -15.22 -13.24
C GLN A 451 17.26 -15.75 -14.64
N GLY A 452 17.92 -14.96 -15.50
CA GLY A 452 18.17 -15.31 -16.90
C GLY A 452 16.91 -15.28 -17.79
N ARG A 453 15.91 -14.48 -17.41
CA ARG A 453 14.58 -14.37 -18.05
C ARG A 453 14.21 -12.95 -18.47
N ALA A 454 15.16 -12.02 -18.53
CA ALA A 454 14.90 -10.64 -18.98
C ALA A 454 14.32 -10.63 -20.40
N ILE A 455 13.38 -9.73 -20.66
CA ILE A 455 12.67 -9.66 -21.94
C ILE A 455 13.31 -8.60 -22.83
N HIS A 456 13.62 -7.44 -22.27
CA HIS A 456 14.10 -6.28 -23.03
C HIS A 456 15.64 -6.19 -23.11
N VAL A 457 16.35 -7.20 -22.62
CA VAL A 457 17.80 -7.38 -22.83
C VAL A 457 18.15 -8.85 -23.05
N ALA A 458 19.24 -9.10 -23.78
CA ALA A 458 19.72 -10.45 -23.99
C ALA A 458 20.18 -11.09 -22.67
N ASN A 459 19.64 -12.27 -22.35
CA ASN A 459 20.10 -13.05 -21.20
C ASN A 459 21.47 -13.66 -21.50
N ARG A 460 22.41 -13.53 -20.55
CA ARG A 460 23.66 -14.31 -20.59
C ARG A 460 23.30 -15.77 -20.34
N LYS A 461 23.81 -16.69 -21.17
CA LYS A 461 23.65 -18.14 -20.96
C LYS A 461 24.19 -18.51 -19.59
N ILE A 462 23.30 -18.82 -18.64
CA ILE A 462 23.68 -19.39 -17.35
C ILE A 462 24.02 -20.85 -17.60
N SER A 463 25.28 -21.24 -17.38
CA SER A 463 25.70 -22.65 -17.44
C SER A 463 25.43 -23.31 -16.08
N THR A 464 24.21 -23.79 -15.83
CA THR A 464 23.94 -24.71 -14.71
C THR A 464 22.82 -25.70 -15.06
N PRO A 465 22.88 -26.94 -14.55
CA PRO A 465 22.12 -28.07 -15.05
C PRO A 465 20.64 -27.99 -14.63
N HIS A 466 19.76 -28.54 -15.48
CA HIS A 466 18.35 -28.75 -15.15
C HIS A 466 18.20 -29.41 -13.77
N PRO A 467 17.33 -28.90 -12.88
CA PRO A 467 16.98 -29.64 -11.69
C PRO A 467 16.21 -30.90 -12.13
N ALA A 468 16.62 -32.05 -11.62
CA ALA A 468 15.84 -33.28 -11.75
C ALA A 468 14.46 -33.11 -11.09
N PRO A 469 13.42 -33.82 -11.54
CA PRO A 469 12.11 -33.79 -10.89
C PRO A 469 12.27 -34.23 -9.43
N LEU A 470 11.77 -33.43 -8.49
CA LEU A 470 11.76 -33.79 -7.08
C LEU A 470 10.90 -35.05 -6.88
N ALA A 471 11.53 -36.09 -6.33
CA ALA A 471 10.84 -37.30 -5.91
C ALA A 471 9.89 -37.00 -4.74
N PRO A 472 8.75 -37.72 -4.62
CA PRO A 472 7.77 -37.47 -3.57
C PRO A 472 8.37 -37.82 -2.20
N THR A 473 8.55 -36.82 -1.34
CA THR A 473 8.91 -37.04 0.06
C THR A 473 7.68 -37.46 0.85
N SER A 474 7.83 -38.57 1.58
CA SER A 474 6.89 -39.11 2.58
C SER A 474 6.36 -38.03 3.55
N PRO A 475 5.08 -38.08 3.96
CA PRO A 475 4.51 -37.09 4.86
C PRO A 475 5.16 -37.18 6.24
N HIS A 476 5.76 -36.07 6.69
CA HIS A 476 6.14 -35.89 8.08
C HIS A 476 4.88 -35.91 8.96
N SER A 477 4.81 -36.90 9.84
CA SER A 477 3.90 -36.95 10.98
C SER A 477 4.35 -35.93 12.04
N GLY A 478 4.02 -34.66 11.83
CA GLY A 478 4.07 -33.63 12.86
C GLY A 478 2.65 -33.27 13.26
N GLU A 479 2.26 -33.55 14.50
CA GLU A 479 1.01 -33.04 15.08
C GLU A 479 1.03 -31.52 15.06
N VAL A 480 0.30 -30.93 14.12
CA VAL A 480 -0.02 -29.51 14.13
C VAL A 480 -1.04 -29.30 15.26
N LYS A 481 -0.60 -28.68 16.36
CA LYS A 481 -1.53 -28.17 17.39
C LYS A 481 -2.48 -27.18 16.71
N MET A 482 -3.77 -27.52 16.70
CA MET A 482 -4.82 -26.62 16.22
C MET A 482 -4.75 -25.29 16.97
N ALA A 483 -4.83 -24.20 16.22
CA ALA A 483 -5.07 -22.87 16.77
C ALA A 483 -6.37 -22.87 17.60
N PRO A 484 -6.50 -22.02 18.63
CA PRO A 484 -7.69 -21.98 19.47
C PRO A 484 -8.92 -21.69 18.62
N THR A 485 -9.98 -22.46 18.85
CA THR A 485 -11.33 -22.16 18.38
C THR A 485 -11.69 -20.73 18.76
N PHE A 486 -12.17 -19.95 17.79
CA PHE A 486 -12.79 -18.65 18.03
C PHE A 486 -13.80 -18.75 19.18
N PRO A 487 -13.79 -17.84 20.16
CA PRO A 487 -14.79 -17.84 21.22
C PRO A 487 -16.18 -17.70 20.58
N GLN A 488 -17.09 -18.61 20.92
CA GLN A 488 -18.50 -18.43 20.64
C GLN A 488 -18.98 -17.20 21.43
N SER A 489 -19.06 -16.05 20.78
CA SER A 489 -19.77 -14.91 21.32
C SER A 489 -21.24 -15.32 21.51
N GLY A 490 -21.71 -15.20 22.75
CA GLY A 490 -23.07 -15.56 23.16
C GLY A 490 -24.12 -14.63 22.58
N HIS A 491 -24.36 -14.70 21.26
CA HIS A 491 -25.59 -14.20 20.68
C HIS A 491 -26.74 -15.13 21.06
N PRO A 492 -27.93 -14.57 21.38
CA PRO A 492 -29.12 -15.40 21.54
C PRO A 492 -29.28 -16.20 20.26
N ARG A 493 -29.31 -17.53 20.37
CA ARG A 493 -29.65 -18.42 19.27
C ARG A 493 -30.98 -17.92 18.72
N SER A 494 -30.95 -17.30 17.54
CA SER A 494 -32.14 -17.16 16.73
C SER A 494 -32.67 -18.58 16.54
N ASN A 495 -33.88 -18.83 17.06
CA ASN A 495 -34.62 -20.07 16.87
C ASN A 495 -35.11 -20.22 15.42
N ASN A 496 -34.41 -19.64 14.44
CA ASN A 496 -34.79 -19.80 13.06
C ASN A 496 -34.64 -21.27 12.68
N PRO A 497 -35.71 -21.91 12.18
CA PRO A 497 -35.63 -23.29 11.74
C PRO A 497 -34.56 -23.38 10.66
N VAL A 498 -33.64 -24.34 10.82
CA VAL A 498 -32.70 -24.72 9.76
C VAL A 498 -33.54 -25.02 8.52
N VAL A 499 -33.40 -24.22 7.47
CA VAL A 499 -34.11 -24.45 6.20
C VAL A 499 -33.71 -25.85 5.73
N ALA A 500 -34.67 -26.78 5.74
CA ALA A 500 -34.41 -28.14 5.34
C ALA A 500 -34.01 -28.16 3.86
N ALA A 501 -32.99 -28.93 3.50
CA ALA A 501 -32.58 -29.08 2.11
C ALA A 501 -33.77 -29.59 1.28
N VAL A 502 -34.08 -28.89 0.19
CA VAL A 502 -35.10 -29.33 -0.76
C VAL A 502 -34.46 -30.32 -1.73
N ASP A 503 -35.07 -31.50 -1.89
CA ASP A 503 -34.67 -32.43 -2.96
C ASP A 503 -35.17 -31.89 -4.30
N VAL A 504 -34.25 -31.41 -5.14
CA VAL A 504 -34.57 -30.79 -6.44
C VAL A 504 -34.36 -31.80 -7.55
N SER A 505 -35.45 -32.23 -8.18
CA SER A 505 -35.47 -33.18 -9.30
C SER A 505 -36.64 -32.85 -10.25
N PRO A 506 -36.63 -33.35 -11.50
CA PRO A 506 -37.78 -33.18 -12.40
C PRO A 506 -39.10 -33.68 -11.79
N LYS A 507 -39.04 -34.71 -10.94
CA LYS A 507 -40.22 -35.26 -10.26
C LYS A 507 -40.73 -34.33 -9.15
N THR A 508 -39.83 -33.77 -8.34
CA THR A 508 -40.22 -32.88 -7.22
C THR A 508 -40.63 -31.48 -7.69
N LEU A 509 -40.24 -31.08 -8.91
CA LEU A 509 -40.64 -29.82 -9.54
C LEU A 509 -41.79 -29.96 -10.53
N ALA A 510 -42.27 -31.18 -10.78
CA ALA A 510 -43.43 -31.38 -11.64
C ALA A 510 -44.65 -30.66 -11.06
N LEU A 511 -45.36 -29.91 -11.92
CA LEU A 511 -46.63 -29.25 -11.61
C LEU A 511 -47.71 -30.30 -11.36
N SER A 512 -47.73 -30.83 -10.14
CA SER A 512 -48.59 -31.93 -9.71
C SER A 512 -49.00 -31.74 -8.26
N ARG A 513 -50.11 -32.39 -7.89
CA ARG A 513 -50.67 -32.29 -6.53
C ARG A 513 -49.75 -32.83 -5.44
N ASP A 514 -48.82 -33.72 -5.79
CA ASP A 514 -47.89 -34.32 -4.84
C ASP A 514 -46.83 -33.32 -4.32
N ASN A 515 -46.60 -32.23 -5.05
CA ASN A 515 -45.58 -31.22 -4.74
C ASN A 515 -46.17 -29.81 -4.52
N THR A 516 -47.50 -29.68 -4.39
CA THR A 516 -48.19 -28.38 -4.28
C THR A 516 -47.59 -27.51 -3.17
N ASP A 517 -47.35 -28.07 -1.99
CA ASP A 517 -46.81 -27.30 -0.85
C ASP A 517 -45.43 -26.68 -1.13
N LEU A 518 -44.58 -27.36 -1.90
CA LEU A 518 -43.29 -26.81 -2.33
C LEU A 518 -43.50 -25.68 -3.33
N LEU A 519 -44.32 -25.89 -4.35
CA LEU A 519 -44.55 -24.92 -5.41
C LEU A 519 -45.20 -23.64 -4.90
N LEU A 520 -46.20 -23.75 -4.01
CA LEU A 520 -46.84 -22.60 -3.37
C LEU A 520 -45.90 -21.85 -2.42
N ARG A 521 -45.00 -22.57 -1.73
CA ARG A 521 -43.97 -21.94 -0.89
C ARG A 521 -42.99 -21.11 -1.73
N LEU A 522 -42.53 -21.63 -2.86
CA LEU A 522 -41.64 -20.90 -3.77
C LEU A 522 -42.32 -19.65 -4.33
N HIS A 523 -43.60 -19.75 -4.70
CA HIS A 523 -44.40 -18.60 -5.13
C HIS A 523 -44.51 -17.55 -4.03
N ARG A 524 -44.87 -17.95 -2.81
CA ARG A 524 -44.94 -17.04 -1.64
C ARG A 524 -43.61 -16.36 -1.38
N GLU A 525 -42.50 -17.07 -1.50
CA GLU A 525 -41.15 -16.53 -1.29
C GLU A 525 -40.76 -15.48 -2.33
N MET A 526 -41.06 -15.73 -3.62
CA MET A 526 -40.87 -14.71 -4.67
C MET A 526 -41.74 -13.47 -4.40
N GLN A 527 -43.00 -13.67 -3.96
CA GLN A 527 -43.90 -12.55 -3.60
C GLN A 527 -43.37 -11.76 -2.40
N LEU A 528 -42.85 -12.44 -1.37
CA LEU A 528 -42.23 -11.80 -0.21
C LEU A 528 -41.05 -10.93 -0.62
N ILE A 529 -40.13 -11.46 -1.45
CA ILE A 529 -38.96 -10.72 -1.93
C ILE A 529 -39.38 -9.51 -2.77
N ARG A 530 -40.29 -9.69 -3.74
CA ARG A 530 -40.82 -8.59 -4.55
C ARG A 530 -41.38 -7.48 -3.67
N ARG A 531 -42.25 -7.84 -2.72
CA ARG A 531 -42.91 -6.86 -1.86
C ARG A 531 -41.95 -6.20 -0.88
N PHE A 532 -41.02 -6.96 -0.32
CA PHE A 532 -39.96 -6.44 0.53
C PHE A 532 -39.17 -5.35 -0.20
N GLU A 533 -38.72 -5.62 -1.43
CA GLU A 533 -37.91 -4.69 -2.23
C GLU A 533 -38.70 -3.45 -2.66
N GLU A 534 -39.98 -3.60 -3.04
CA GLU A 534 -40.87 -2.45 -3.30
C GLU A 534 -40.99 -1.54 -2.09
N ARG A 535 -41.15 -2.13 -0.90
CA ARG A 535 -41.21 -1.34 0.34
C ARG A 535 -39.87 -0.76 0.71
N ALA A 536 -38.75 -1.47 0.51
CA ALA A 536 -37.41 -0.91 0.69
C ALA A 536 -37.22 0.34 -0.17
N GLN A 537 -37.67 0.33 -1.43
CA GLN A 537 -37.67 1.51 -2.30
C GLN A 537 -38.46 2.69 -1.70
N GLU A 538 -39.66 2.42 -1.16
CA GLU A 538 -40.49 3.45 -0.50
C GLU A 538 -39.79 4.01 0.76
N GLN A 539 -39.18 3.16 1.58
CA GLN A 539 -38.49 3.59 2.80
C GLN A 539 -37.20 4.36 2.49
N TYR A 540 -36.50 4.00 1.41
CA TYR A 540 -35.39 4.80 0.88
C TYR A 540 -35.84 6.21 0.50
N THR A 541 -36.98 6.33 -0.18
CA THR A 541 -37.56 7.64 -0.54
C THR A 541 -37.96 8.45 0.70
N LYS A 542 -38.30 7.79 1.81
CA LYS A 542 -38.55 8.40 3.12
C LYS A 542 -37.26 8.70 3.91
N ALA A 543 -36.09 8.54 3.29
CA ALA A 543 -34.77 8.74 3.90
C ALA A 543 -34.49 7.86 5.12
N LYS A 544 -35.13 6.68 5.22
CA LYS A 544 -34.84 5.71 6.28
C LYS A 544 -33.66 4.79 5.96
N ILE A 545 -33.35 4.62 4.68
CA ILE A 545 -32.23 3.79 4.22
C ILE A 545 -31.11 4.72 3.76
N GLY A 546 -29.94 4.58 4.39
CA GLY A 546 -28.73 5.33 4.04
C GLY A 546 -27.93 4.68 2.90
N GLY A 547 -27.09 5.47 2.22
CA GLY A 547 -26.22 4.97 1.16
C GLY A 547 -26.95 4.67 -0.15
N TYR A 548 -26.43 3.73 -0.95
CA TYR A 548 -27.08 3.27 -2.18
C TYR A 548 -27.90 2.01 -1.91
N CYS A 549 -29.15 1.98 -2.38
CA CYS A 549 -30.03 0.83 -2.26
C CYS A 549 -30.21 0.12 -3.61
N HIS A 550 -29.94 -1.19 -3.66
CA HIS A 550 -29.98 -2.00 -4.87
C HIS A 550 -31.01 -3.12 -4.73
N LEU A 551 -32.03 -3.12 -5.60
CA LEU A 551 -33.22 -3.96 -5.44
C LEU A 551 -33.24 -5.17 -6.40
N ASN A 552 -33.68 -6.34 -5.98
CA ASN A 552 -33.86 -7.53 -6.83
C ASN A 552 -35.17 -7.56 -7.66
N ILE A 553 -35.88 -6.43 -7.81
CA ILE A 553 -37.19 -6.41 -8.49
C ILE A 553 -37.05 -6.86 -9.96
N GLY A 554 -37.72 -7.95 -10.31
CA GLY A 554 -37.68 -8.60 -11.63
C GLY A 554 -36.66 -9.74 -11.75
N GLU A 555 -35.85 -9.97 -10.71
CA GLU A 555 -34.81 -11.01 -10.67
C GLU A 555 -35.22 -12.18 -9.75
N GLU A 556 -36.47 -12.23 -9.25
CA GLU A 556 -36.90 -13.12 -8.17
C GLU A 556 -36.69 -14.62 -8.49
N ALA A 557 -36.86 -15.01 -9.75
CA ALA A 557 -36.64 -16.40 -10.17
C ALA A 557 -35.16 -16.81 -10.05
N THR A 558 -34.24 -15.89 -10.35
CA THR A 558 -32.79 -16.13 -10.16
C THR A 558 -32.41 -16.20 -8.68
N VAL A 559 -33.05 -15.39 -7.85
CA VAL A 559 -32.83 -15.34 -6.40
C VAL A 559 -33.31 -16.64 -5.74
N VAL A 560 -34.61 -16.93 -5.85
CA VAL A 560 -35.24 -18.09 -5.21
C VAL A 560 -34.74 -19.39 -5.84
N GLY A 561 -34.72 -19.49 -7.16
CA GLY A 561 -34.27 -20.69 -7.86
C GLY A 561 -32.78 -20.99 -7.65
N GLY A 562 -31.94 -19.95 -7.57
CA GLY A 562 -30.50 -20.10 -7.32
C GLY A 562 -30.19 -20.57 -5.91
N ILE A 563 -30.82 -19.96 -4.90
CA ILE A 563 -30.54 -20.22 -3.48
C ILE A 563 -31.17 -21.53 -2.99
N THR A 564 -32.42 -21.82 -3.37
CA THR A 564 -33.14 -23.03 -2.91
C THR A 564 -32.54 -24.32 -3.47
N ALA A 565 -31.74 -24.25 -4.55
CA ALA A 565 -30.99 -25.38 -5.08
C ALA A 565 -29.77 -25.78 -4.21
N LEU A 566 -29.42 -25.00 -3.19
CA LEU A 566 -28.23 -25.22 -2.36
C LEU A 566 -28.53 -26.02 -1.09
N LYS A 567 -27.52 -26.70 -0.56
CA LYS A 567 -27.60 -27.34 0.76
C LYS A 567 -27.32 -26.30 1.87
N PRO A 568 -27.80 -26.53 3.10
CA PRO A 568 -27.57 -25.61 4.23
C PRO A 568 -26.09 -25.40 4.60
N ASN A 569 -25.20 -26.31 4.17
CA ASN A 569 -23.76 -26.21 4.36
C ASN A 569 -23.02 -25.59 3.17
N ASP A 570 -23.68 -25.19 2.08
CA ASP A 570 -22.98 -24.48 1.01
C ASP A 570 -22.70 -23.03 1.39
N TYR A 571 -21.58 -22.49 0.91
CA TYR A 571 -21.21 -21.09 1.10
C TYR A 571 -21.80 -20.24 0.00
N ILE A 572 -22.33 -19.07 0.34
CA ILE A 572 -22.94 -18.14 -0.61
C ILE A 572 -22.20 -16.81 -0.55
N PHE A 573 -21.75 -16.34 -1.71
CA PHE A 573 -21.16 -15.02 -1.91
C PHE A 573 -22.02 -14.26 -2.92
N THR A 574 -22.45 -13.04 -2.59
CA THR A 574 -23.34 -12.23 -3.44
C THR A 574 -22.70 -10.91 -3.82
N SER A 575 -23.24 -10.25 -4.84
CA SER A 575 -22.94 -8.84 -5.11
C SER A 575 -23.67 -7.94 -4.11
N TYR A 576 -23.50 -6.62 -4.25
CA TYR A 576 -24.22 -5.57 -3.51
C TYR A 576 -25.74 -5.53 -3.72
N ARG A 577 -26.35 -6.52 -4.41
CA ARG A 577 -27.80 -6.64 -4.63
C ARG A 577 -28.31 -7.95 -4.02
N GLU A 578 -28.37 -7.97 -2.69
CA GLU A 578 -28.38 -9.21 -1.93
C GLU A 578 -29.60 -9.44 -1.03
N HIS A 579 -30.51 -8.47 -0.88
CA HIS A 579 -31.59 -8.56 0.11
C HIS A 579 -32.44 -9.81 -0.09
N GLY A 580 -32.88 -10.05 -1.34
CA GLY A 580 -33.65 -11.24 -1.67
C GLY A 580 -32.87 -12.54 -1.47
N HIS A 581 -31.56 -12.52 -1.74
CA HIS A 581 -30.70 -13.70 -1.56
C HIS A 581 -30.52 -14.07 -0.09
N ALA A 582 -30.38 -13.07 0.79
CA ALA A 582 -30.34 -13.26 2.23
C ALA A 582 -31.67 -13.84 2.74
N ILE A 583 -32.81 -13.28 2.32
CA ILE A 583 -34.15 -13.78 2.66
C ILE A 583 -34.33 -15.22 2.19
N ALA A 584 -33.99 -15.52 0.93
CA ALA A 584 -34.11 -16.87 0.35
C ALA A 584 -33.20 -17.89 1.05
N ARG A 585 -32.07 -17.44 1.62
CA ARG A 585 -31.19 -18.30 2.41
C ARG A 585 -31.75 -18.60 3.81
N GLY A 586 -32.75 -17.84 4.26
CA GLY A 586 -33.39 -17.98 5.56
C GLY A 586 -32.96 -16.93 6.60
N VAL A 587 -32.31 -15.84 6.17
CA VAL A 587 -32.12 -14.68 7.04
C VAL A 587 -33.50 -14.07 7.33
N ASP A 588 -33.78 -13.75 8.59
CA ASP A 588 -35.05 -13.14 8.97
C ASP A 588 -35.25 -11.81 8.22
N PRO A 589 -36.32 -11.63 7.42
CA PRO A 589 -36.61 -10.38 6.73
C PRO A 589 -36.64 -9.16 7.65
N LYS A 590 -36.99 -9.34 8.94
CA LYS A 590 -36.91 -8.29 9.96
C LYS A 590 -35.49 -7.78 10.15
N ALA A 591 -34.52 -8.69 10.27
CA ALA A 591 -33.10 -8.34 10.38
C ALA A 591 -32.58 -7.73 9.08
N VAL A 592 -33.04 -8.20 7.92
CA VAL A 592 -32.69 -7.60 6.62
C VAL A 592 -33.17 -6.15 6.54
N MET A 593 -34.43 -5.85 6.86
CA MET A 593 -34.95 -4.46 6.84
C MET A 593 -34.28 -3.58 7.91
N ALA A 594 -34.03 -4.12 9.10
CA ALA A 594 -33.30 -3.43 10.16
C ALA A 594 -31.87 -3.04 9.70
N GLU A 595 -31.18 -3.92 8.97
CA GLU A 595 -29.87 -3.61 8.39
C GLU A 595 -29.96 -2.45 7.38
N LEU A 596 -30.98 -2.47 6.50
CA LEU A 596 -31.22 -1.37 5.56
C LEU A 596 -31.45 -0.03 6.27
N PHE A 597 -32.09 -0.04 7.43
CA PHE A 597 -32.35 1.14 8.24
C PHE A 597 -31.15 1.57 9.09
N GLY A 598 -30.04 0.82 9.04
CA GLY A 598 -28.85 1.07 9.86
C GLY A 598 -29.08 0.77 11.34
N LYS A 599 -29.91 -0.21 11.69
CA LYS A 599 -30.29 -0.56 13.07
C LYS A 599 -29.44 -1.69 13.65
N GLU A 600 -29.24 -1.69 14.95
CA GLU A 600 -28.38 -2.65 15.67
C GLU A 600 -28.87 -4.11 15.59
N THR A 601 -30.17 -4.31 15.35
CA THR A 601 -30.80 -5.63 15.14
C THR A 601 -30.64 -6.14 13.70
N GLY A 602 -29.94 -5.38 12.84
CA GLY A 602 -29.59 -5.80 11.49
C GLY A 602 -28.57 -6.95 11.45
N THR A 603 -28.47 -7.61 10.30
CA THR A 603 -27.57 -8.76 10.07
C THR A 603 -26.09 -8.48 10.36
N SER A 604 -25.67 -7.24 10.10
CA SER A 604 -24.32 -6.71 10.34
C SER A 604 -24.38 -5.56 11.36
N HIS A 605 -25.38 -5.60 12.24
CA HIS A 605 -25.66 -4.59 13.26
C HIS A 605 -25.82 -3.17 12.69
N GLY A 606 -26.41 -3.03 11.51
CA GLY A 606 -26.71 -1.72 10.91
C GLY A 606 -25.49 -1.00 10.30
N ARG A 607 -24.33 -1.66 10.26
CA ARG A 607 -23.07 -1.08 9.76
C ARG A 607 -22.81 -1.42 8.29
N GLY A 608 -23.45 -2.47 7.78
CA GLY A 608 -23.27 -2.93 6.40
C GLY A 608 -24.24 -2.28 5.42
N GLY A 609 -25.44 -1.94 5.88
CA GLY A 609 -26.48 -1.35 5.05
C GLY A 609 -26.90 -2.26 3.88
N SER A 610 -27.32 -1.66 2.77
CA SER A 610 -27.85 -2.40 1.60
C SER A 610 -26.83 -3.26 0.85
N MET A 611 -25.53 -3.07 1.09
CA MET A 611 -24.49 -3.68 0.25
C MET A 611 -23.57 -4.66 1.00
N HIS A 612 -23.77 -4.86 2.31
CA HIS A 612 -22.93 -5.71 3.16
C HIS A 612 -23.73 -6.44 4.24
N MET A 613 -24.65 -7.32 3.84
CA MET A 613 -25.34 -8.25 4.74
C MET A 613 -24.49 -9.50 4.95
N PHE A 614 -24.45 -10.06 6.16
CA PHE A 614 -23.61 -11.22 6.45
C PHE A 614 -24.25 -12.12 7.52
N ASP A 615 -24.21 -13.44 7.33
CA ASP A 615 -24.62 -14.42 8.35
C ASP A 615 -23.75 -15.69 8.26
N ALA A 616 -22.79 -15.80 9.18
CA ALA A 616 -21.89 -16.95 9.24
C ALA A 616 -22.59 -18.28 9.57
N ASN A 617 -23.70 -18.26 10.32
CA ASN A 617 -24.41 -19.48 10.70
C ASN A 617 -25.12 -20.09 9.49
N LEU A 618 -25.66 -19.22 8.64
CA LEU A 618 -26.28 -19.61 7.38
C LEU A 618 -25.27 -19.77 6.23
N ARG A 619 -23.97 -19.57 6.49
CA ARG A 619 -22.89 -19.52 5.48
C ARG A 619 -23.19 -18.53 4.35
N PHE A 620 -23.92 -17.48 4.68
CA PHE A 620 -24.13 -16.33 3.83
C PHE A 620 -22.96 -15.37 4.04
N MET A 621 -21.94 -15.51 3.20
CA MET A 621 -20.68 -14.76 3.29
C MET A 621 -20.79 -13.34 2.74
N GLY A 622 -22.02 -12.96 2.40
CA GLY A 622 -22.47 -11.60 2.26
C GLY A 622 -22.28 -10.96 0.90
N GLY A 623 -22.64 -9.69 0.88
CA GLY A 623 -22.60 -8.82 -0.27
C GLY A 623 -21.42 -7.87 -0.21
N TYR A 624 -20.99 -7.52 -1.41
CA TYR A 624 -19.77 -6.78 -1.61
C TYR A 624 -20.08 -5.60 -2.53
N GLY A 625 -19.93 -4.38 -1.99
CA GLY A 625 -20.08 -3.10 -2.69
C GLY A 625 -19.22 -2.93 -3.94
N ILE A 626 -18.10 -3.64 -4.01
CA ILE A 626 -17.17 -3.57 -5.16
C ILE A 626 -17.56 -4.60 -6.21
N VAL A 627 -17.84 -4.13 -7.43
CA VAL A 627 -18.17 -4.98 -8.59
C VAL A 627 -17.09 -6.05 -8.78
N GLY A 628 -17.46 -7.31 -8.59
CA GLY A 628 -16.56 -8.46 -8.74
C GLY A 628 -15.50 -8.62 -7.64
N GLY A 629 -15.51 -7.79 -6.59
CA GLY A 629 -14.54 -7.85 -5.49
C GLY A 629 -14.63 -9.14 -4.65
N HIS A 630 -15.76 -9.85 -4.72
CA HIS A 630 -15.99 -11.10 -4.01
C HIS A 630 -15.57 -12.35 -4.77
N LEU A 631 -15.26 -12.25 -6.08
CA LEU A 631 -14.85 -13.40 -6.88
C LEU A 631 -13.56 -14.06 -6.33
N PRO A 632 -12.50 -13.30 -5.95
CA PRO A 632 -11.31 -13.89 -5.34
C PRO A 632 -11.61 -14.49 -3.96
N LEU A 633 -12.54 -13.91 -3.19
CA LEU A 633 -12.92 -14.41 -1.87
C LEU A 633 -13.65 -15.75 -1.96
N ALA A 634 -14.54 -15.91 -2.95
CA ALA A 634 -15.18 -17.18 -3.26
C ALA A 634 -14.14 -18.24 -3.69
N SER A 635 -13.11 -17.84 -4.46
CA SER A 635 -11.99 -18.73 -4.79
C SER A 635 -11.22 -19.16 -3.53
N GLY A 636 -10.96 -18.24 -2.59
CA GLY A 636 -10.35 -18.56 -1.30
C GLY A 636 -11.19 -19.51 -0.45
N ALA A 637 -12.51 -19.32 -0.41
CA ALA A 637 -13.43 -20.25 0.26
C ALA A 637 -13.43 -21.62 -0.42
N GLY A 638 -13.43 -21.67 -1.75
CA GLY A 638 -13.36 -22.92 -2.53
C GLY A 638 -12.07 -23.67 -2.25
N TRP A 639 -10.96 -22.93 -2.14
CA TRP A 639 -9.68 -23.48 -1.69
C TRP A 639 -9.78 -24.08 -0.29
N ALA A 640 -10.37 -23.37 0.68
CA ALA A 640 -10.55 -23.86 2.04
C ALA A 640 -11.40 -25.13 2.10
N VAL A 641 -12.50 -25.19 1.33
CA VAL A 641 -13.36 -26.39 1.21
C VAL A 641 -12.56 -27.57 0.66
N ARG A 642 -11.84 -27.37 -0.46
CA ARG A 642 -11.00 -28.40 -1.08
C ARG A 642 -9.89 -28.87 -0.13
N TYR A 643 -9.22 -27.92 0.54
CA TYR A 643 -8.14 -28.19 1.49
C TYR A 643 -8.62 -29.05 2.66
N ARG A 644 -9.83 -28.77 3.17
CA ARG A 644 -10.49 -29.56 4.23
C ARG A 644 -11.08 -30.88 3.73
N LYS A 645 -11.02 -31.16 2.42
CA LYS A 645 -11.69 -32.29 1.76
C LYS A 645 -13.19 -32.35 2.06
N ALA A 646 -13.80 -31.19 2.28
CA ALA A 646 -15.23 -31.08 2.51
C ALA A 646 -16.00 -31.27 1.20
N LYS A 647 -17.27 -31.65 1.32
CA LYS A 647 -18.21 -31.80 0.20
C LYS A 647 -19.15 -30.60 0.10
N ASP A 648 -18.74 -29.46 0.62
CA ASP A 648 -19.48 -28.21 0.51
C ASP A 648 -19.25 -27.61 -0.89
N VAL A 649 -20.18 -26.78 -1.38
CA VAL A 649 -20.02 -26.00 -2.61
C VAL A 649 -19.91 -24.53 -2.24
N VAL A 650 -19.10 -23.78 -2.99
CA VAL A 650 -19.08 -22.32 -2.92
C VAL A 650 -19.88 -21.77 -4.09
N PHE A 651 -20.99 -21.12 -3.80
CA PHE A 651 -21.88 -20.51 -4.77
C PHE A 651 -21.64 -19.00 -4.81
N CYS A 652 -21.11 -18.50 -5.93
CA CYS A 652 -20.74 -17.10 -6.07
C CYS A 652 -21.61 -16.41 -7.12
N MET A 653 -22.51 -15.54 -6.67
CA MET A 653 -23.48 -14.81 -7.48
C MET A 653 -22.97 -13.41 -7.81
N PHE A 654 -23.02 -13.00 -9.07
CA PHE A 654 -22.55 -11.68 -9.52
C PHE A 654 -23.30 -11.22 -10.78
N GLY A 655 -23.23 -9.92 -11.09
CA GLY A 655 -23.85 -9.36 -12.30
C GLY A 655 -22.94 -9.44 -13.54
N ASP A 656 -23.53 -9.32 -14.72
CA ASP A 656 -22.84 -9.33 -16.02
C ASP A 656 -21.64 -8.37 -16.10
N GLY A 657 -21.75 -7.18 -15.52
CA GLY A 657 -20.68 -6.18 -15.49
C GLY A 657 -19.41 -6.63 -14.77
N ALA A 658 -19.49 -7.61 -13.85
CA ALA A 658 -18.31 -8.14 -13.17
C ALA A 658 -17.45 -9.05 -14.08
N THR A 659 -17.93 -9.39 -15.28
CA THR A 659 -17.24 -10.34 -16.18
C THR A 659 -16.18 -9.68 -17.09
N ASN A 660 -15.97 -8.38 -16.93
CA ASN A 660 -15.06 -7.57 -17.76
C ASN A 660 -13.84 -7.04 -16.98
N ILE A 661 -13.53 -7.62 -15.81
CA ILE A 661 -12.42 -7.18 -14.95
C ILE A 661 -11.42 -8.32 -14.69
N GLY A 662 -10.17 -7.96 -14.33
CA GLY A 662 -9.11 -8.94 -14.07
C GLY A 662 -9.48 -9.98 -13.00
N ALA A 663 -10.08 -9.54 -11.89
CA ALA A 663 -10.49 -10.42 -10.79
C ALA A 663 -11.41 -11.57 -11.23
N PHE A 664 -12.25 -11.37 -12.24
CA PHE A 664 -13.07 -12.43 -12.83
C PHE A 664 -12.22 -13.48 -13.52
N HIS A 665 -11.34 -13.04 -14.43
CA HIS A 665 -10.48 -13.92 -15.20
C HIS A 665 -9.51 -14.70 -14.31
N GLU A 666 -8.93 -14.04 -13.32
CA GLU A 666 -8.03 -14.64 -12.33
C GLU A 666 -8.76 -15.69 -11.48
N SER A 667 -9.96 -15.37 -10.98
CA SER A 667 -10.74 -16.28 -10.13
C SER A 667 -11.19 -17.55 -10.87
N LEU A 668 -11.63 -17.42 -12.12
CA LEU A 668 -12.02 -18.57 -12.94
C LEU A 668 -10.81 -19.46 -13.25
N ASN A 669 -9.69 -18.85 -13.67
CA ASN A 669 -8.45 -19.58 -13.95
C ASN A 669 -7.93 -20.31 -12.71
N PHE A 670 -7.82 -19.61 -11.58
CA PHE A 670 -7.37 -20.17 -10.32
C PHE A 670 -8.28 -21.33 -9.89
N SER A 671 -9.60 -21.12 -9.92
CA SER A 671 -10.55 -22.16 -9.56
C SER A 671 -10.43 -23.39 -10.44
N LYS A 672 -10.16 -23.23 -11.75
CA LYS A 672 -9.94 -24.37 -12.65
C LYS A 672 -8.63 -25.09 -12.34
N VAL A 673 -7.52 -24.37 -12.27
CA VAL A 673 -6.18 -24.92 -12.00
C VAL A 673 -6.19 -25.79 -10.75
N PHE A 674 -6.90 -25.32 -9.72
CA PHE A 674 -6.96 -26.00 -8.44
C PHE A 674 -8.22 -26.84 -8.25
N LYS A 675 -9.05 -27.00 -9.28
CA LYS A 675 -10.35 -27.70 -9.24
C LYS A 675 -11.11 -27.38 -7.94
N LEU A 676 -11.43 -26.12 -7.76
CA LEU A 676 -12.17 -25.67 -6.59
C LEU A 676 -13.66 -25.95 -6.79
N PRO A 677 -14.40 -26.34 -5.75
CA PRO A 677 -15.84 -26.64 -5.83
C PRO A 677 -16.67 -25.34 -5.88
N VAL A 678 -16.39 -24.48 -6.87
CA VAL A 678 -17.03 -23.16 -7.03
C VAL A 678 -18.02 -23.19 -8.18
N VAL A 679 -19.24 -22.76 -7.93
CA VAL A 679 -20.24 -22.46 -8.97
C VAL A 679 -20.32 -20.95 -9.15
N TRP A 680 -19.91 -20.49 -10.33
CA TRP A 680 -19.99 -19.09 -10.74
C TRP A 680 -21.37 -18.83 -11.34
N PHE A 681 -22.21 -18.05 -10.65
CA PHE A 681 -23.58 -17.78 -11.06
C PHE A 681 -23.71 -16.31 -11.50
N CYS A 682 -23.68 -16.08 -12.81
CA CYS A 682 -23.83 -14.76 -13.41
C CYS A 682 -25.32 -14.43 -13.62
N ILE A 683 -25.82 -13.46 -12.88
CA ILE A 683 -27.14 -12.84 -13.07
C ILE A 683 -26.99 -11.78 -14.17
N ASN A 684 -27.29 -12.18 -15.41
CA ASN A 684 -27.21 -11.29 -16.55
C ASN A 684 -28.56 -10.61 -16.77
N ASN A 685 -28.72 -9.40 -16.23
CA ASN A 685 -29.90 -8.56 -16.43
C ASN A 685 -29.80 -7.65 -17.67
N ARG A 686 -28.85 -7.95 -18.56
CA ARG A 686 -28.54 -7.28 -19.84
C ARG A 686 -27.83 -5.94 -19.73
N TYR A 687 -27.61 -5.41 -18.52
CA TYR A 687 -27.06 -4.08 -18.32
C TYR A 687 -26.06 -3.99 -17.16
N ALA A 688 -24.81 -3.73 -17.49
CA ALA A 688 -23.76 -3.37 -16.54
C ALA A 688 -23.96 -1.91 -16.09
N MET A 689 -24.63 -1.73 -14.95
CA MET A 689 -25.15 -0.43 -14.46
C MET A 689 -26.09 0.27 -15.46
N GLY A 690 -25.58 0.89 -16.51
CA GLY A 690 -26.39 1.51 -17.58
C GLY A 690 -25.96 1.10 -18.98
N THR A 691 -24.95 0.23 -19.10
CA THR A 691 -24.34 -0.15 -20.37
C THR A 691 -24.83 -1.53 -20.80
N PRO A 692 -25.43 -1.69 -22.00
CA PRO A 692 -25.82 -3.00 -22.52
C PRO A 692 -24.64 -3.97 -22.58
N VAL A 693 -24.89 -5.26 -22.36
CA VAL A 693 -23.85 -6.31 -22.41
C VAL A 693 -23.11 -6.31 -23.75
N GLU A 694 -23.82 -6.12 -24.86
CA GLU A 694 -23.24 -6.08 -26.21
C GLU A 694 -22.30 -4.88 -26.42
N ALA A 695 -22.49 -3.81 -25.65
CA ALA A 695 -21.61 -2.64 -25.68
C ALA A 695 -20.43 -2.79 -24.70
N ALA A 696 -20.59 -3.55 -23.62
CA ALA A 696 -19.59 -3.72 -22.56
C ALA A 696 -18.68 -4.94 -22.77
N SER A 697 -19.09 -5.94 -23.56
CA SER A 697 -18.40 -7.22 -23.68
C SER A 697 -18.25 -7.66 -25.14
N ALA A 698 -17.03 -8.02 -25.54
CA ALA A 698 -16.77 -8.64 -26.85
C ALA A 698 -17.40 -10.02 -26.98
N VAL A 699 -17.68 -10.69 -25.86
CA VAL A 699 -18.40 -11.97 -25.80
C VAL A 699 -19.72 -11.70 -25.06
N PRO A 700 -20.82 -11.39 -25.76
CA PRO A 700 -22.08 -11.01 -25.13
C PRO A 700 -22.81 -12.19 -24.49
N ASP A 701 -22.57 -13.40 -24.99
CA ASP A 701 -22.99 -14.65 -24.34
C ASP A 701 -22.00 -15.00 -23.22
N ILE A 702 -22.25 -14.52 -22.00
CA ILE A 702 -21.25 -14.52 -20.93
C ILE A 702 -20.83 -15.94 -20.53
N TYR A 703 -21.74 -16.92 -20.59
CA TYR A 703 -21.39 -18.31 -20.31
C TYR A 703 -20.23 -18.84 -21.19
N LYS A 704 -20.04 -18.31 -22.41
CA LYS A 704 -18.95 -18.69 -23.31
C LYS A 704 -17.58 -18.20 -22.83
N LYS A 705 -17.51 -17.19 -21.96
CA LYS A 705 -16.25 -16.72 -21.37
C LYS A 705 -15.58 -17.80 -20.52
N ALA A 706 -16.37 -18.67 -19.89
CA ALA A 706 -15.87 -19.78 -19.09
C ALA A 706 -15.11 -20.83 -19.93
N CYS A 707 -15.41 -20.94 -21.22
CA CYS A 707 -14.74 -21.88 -22.13
C CYS A 707 -13.23 -21.60 -22.27
N ALA A 708 -12.80 -20.34 -22.08
CA ALA A 708 -11.37 -19.99 -22.09
C ALA A 708 -10.56 -20.70 -20.99
N TYR A 709 -11.24 -21.26 -19.98
CA TYR A 709 -10.64 -21.98 -18.85
C TYR A 709 -11.05 -23.45 -18.83
N ASP A 710 -11.52 -24.04 -19.93
CA ASP A 710 -11.98 -25.44 -19.98
C ASP A 710 -13.03 -25.74 -18.88
N MET A 711 -13.92 -24.78 -18.62
CA MET A 711 -14.93 -24.86 -17.56
C MET A 711 -16.30 -25.20 -18.15
N GLU A 712 -16.98 -26.20 -17.58
CA GLU A 712 -18.36 -26.53 -17.97
C GLU A 712 -19.25 -25.33 -17.67
N SER A 713 -19.96 -24.85 -18.69
CA SER A 713 -20.85 -23.70 -18.59
C SER A 713 -22.20 -23.92 -19.25
N ILE A 714 -23.25 -23.33 -18.67
CA ILE A 714 -24.61 -23.35 -19.21
C ILE A 714 -25.22 -21.95 -19.17
N GLN A 715 -26.19 -21.73 -20.05
CA GLN A 715 -27.09 -20.57 -20.01
C GLN A 715 -28.50 -21.08 -19.69
N VAL A 716 -29.25 -20.33 -18.88
CA VAL A 716 -30.62 -20.67 -18.46
C VAL A 716 -31.54 -19.44 -18.61
N ASP A 717 -32.83 -19.67 -18.80
CA ASP A 717 -33.84 -18.62 -18.71
C ASP A 717 -34.01 -18.17 -17.24
N GLY A 718 -33.40 -17.04 -16.90
CA GLY A 718 -33.45 -16.45 -15.57
C GLY A 718 -34.81 -15.89 -15.17
N MET A 719 -35.79 -15.85 -16.09
CA MET A 719 -37.18 -15.49 -15.80
C MET A 719 -38.05 -16.71 -15.49
N ASN A 720 -37.52 -17.93 -15.62
CA ASN A 720 -38.22 -19.18 -15.36
C ASN A 720 -37.70 -19.85 -14.07
N LEU A 721 -38.48 -19.74 -12.99
CA LEU A 721 -38.11 -20.28 -11.67
C LEU A 721 -37.74 -21.77 -11.71
N LEU A 722 -38.56 -22.60 -12.36
CA LEU A 722 -38.38 -24.06 -12.34
C LEU A 722 -37.14 -24.47 -13.15
N GLU A 723 -36.86 -23.78 -14.26
CA GLU A 723 -35.65 -23.99 -15.05
C GLU A 723 -34.40 -23.59 -14.25
N VAL A 724 -34.37 -22.37 -13.68
CA VAL A 724 -33.25 -21.92 -12.85
C VAL A 724 -32.96 -22.93 -11.75
N MET A 725 -33.99 -23.36 -11.01
CA MET A 725 -33.81 -24.24 -9.86
C MET A 725 -33.31 -25.65 -10.27
N LEU A 726 -33.90 -26.24 -11.32
CA LEU A 726 -33.48 -27.55 -11.82
C LEU A 726 -32.03 -27.53 -12.32
N ARG A 727 -31.71 -26.59 -13.20
CA ARG A 727 -30.40 -26.50 -13.86
C ARG A 727 -29.30 -26.12 -12.87
N THR A 728 -29.61 -25.27 -11.90
CA THR A 728 -28.67 -24.93 -10.82
C THR A 728 -28.38 -26.13 -9.94
N SER A 729 -29.41 -26.89 -9.53
CA SER A 729 -29.24 -28.12 -8.75
C SER A 729 -28.34 -29.14 -9.45
N GLU A 730 -28.56 -29.37 -10.75
CA GLU A 730 -27.71 -30.27 -11.55
C GLU A 730 -26.24 -29.87 -11.52
N ILE A 731 -25.94 -28.58 -11.71
CA ILE A 731 -24.56 -28.07 -11.71
C ILE A 731 -23.94 -28.12 -10.32
N VAL A 732 -24.70 -27.75 -9.28
CA VAL A 732 -24.25 -27.80 -7.88
C VAL A 732 -23.90 -29.23 -7.47
N GLU A 733 -24.74 -30.21 -7.76
CA GLU A 733 -24.48 -31.59 -7.39
C GLU A 733 -23.33 -32.21 -8.21
N LYS A 734 -23.16 -31.84 -9.48
CA LYS A 734 -21.95 -32.20 -10.24
C LYS A 734 -20.69 -31.62 -9.58
N THR A 735 -20.69 -30.32 -9.27
CA THR A 735 -19.56 -29.64 -8.60
C THR A 735 -19.23 -30.24 -7.25
N ARG A 736 -20.25 -30.67 -6.50
CA ARG A 736 -20.07 -31.38 -5.25
C ARG A 736 -19.43 -32.75 -5.42
N ALA A 737 -19.81 -33.47 -6.48
CA ALA A 737 -19.35 -34.81 -6.75
C ALA A 737 -17.85 -34.84 -7.08
N ASP A 738 -17.42 -34.00 -8.02
CA ASP A 738 -16.07 -34.02 -8.61
C ASP A 738 -15.15 -32.87 -8.21
N SER A 739 -15.68 -31.85 -7.51
CA SER A 739 -14.95 -30.64 -7.16
C SER A 739 -14.41 -29.87 -8.37
N GLU A 740 -15.06 -29.92 -9.53
CA GLU A 740 -14.71 -29.05 -10.67
C GLU A 740 -15.53 -27.75 -10.63
N PRO A 741 -14.91 -26.59 -10.88
CA PRO A 741 -15.66 -25.35 -10.97
C PRO A 741 -16.55 -25.34 -12.21
N ARG A 742 -17.70 -24.68 -12.11
CA ARG A 742 -18.70 -24.59 -13.18
C ARG A 742 -19.32 -23.21 -13.26
N PHE A 743 -19.88 -22.89 -14.42
CA PHE A 743 -20.44 -21.57 -14.69
C PHE A 743 -21.91 -21.65 -15.12
N ILE A 744 -22.75 -20.77 -14.58
CA ILE A 744 -24.15 -20.60 -14.97
C ILE A 744 -24.35 -19.12 -15.33
N GLU A 745 -24.87 -18.86 -16.52
CA GLU A 745 -25.44 -17.55 -16.87
C GLU A 745 -26.96 -17.63 -16.82
N ALA A 746 -27.58 -16.88 -15.91
CA ALA A 746 -29.03 -16.71 -15.85
C ALA A 746 -29.42 -15.41 -16.57
N LEU A 747 -30.10 -15.53 -17.71
CA LEU A 747 -30.60 -14.37 -18.46
C LEU A 747 -31.90 -13.87 -17.86
N CYS A 748 -31.87 -12.72 -17.20
CA CYS A 748 -33.04 -12.13 -16.55
C CYS A 748 -33.23 -10.66 -16.96
N TYR A 749 -34.14 -9.95 -16.28
CA TYR A 749 -34.32 -8.52 -16.47
C TYR A 749 -34.77 -7.83 -15.19
N ARG A 750 -33.99 -6.84 -14.74
CA ARG A 750 -34.37 -6.02 -13.57
C ARG A 750 -35.40 -4.96 -13.95
N PHE A 751 -36.41 -4.70 -13.12
CA PHE A 751 -37.48 -3.73 -13.43
C PHE A 751 -37.19 -2.30 -12.97
N ARG A 752 -36.20 -2.13 -12.09
CA ARG A 752 -35.73 -0.82 -11.63
C ARG A 752 -34.37 -0.49 -12.23
N GLY A 753 -33.95 0.76 -12.08
CA GLY A 753 -32.60 1.19 -12.42
C GLY A 753 -31.56 0.38 -11.64
N HIS A 754 -30.28 0.65 -11.90
CA HIS A 754 -29.17 -0.01 -11.22
C HIS A 754 -29.30 0.09 -9.70
N SER A 755 -29.61 1.28 -9.19
CA SER A 755 -29.97 1.59 -7.80
C SER A 755 -31.25 2.44 -7.74
N VAL A 756 -31.80 2.67 -6.54
CA VAL A 756 -33.01 3.49 -6.36
C VAL A 756 -32.85 4.92 -6.91
N VAL A 757 -31.63 5.46 -6.92
CA VAL A 757 -31.35 6.82 -7.42
C VAL A 757 -31.03 6.87 -8.91
N ASP A 758 -30.90 5.72 -9.58
CA ASP A 758 -30.63 5.67 -11.01
C ASP A 758 -31.90 6.08 -11.80
N PRO A 759 -31.83 7.16 -12.61
CA PRO A 759 -32.97 7.64 -13.38
C PRO A 759 -33.35 6.73 -14.55
N ASP A 760 -32.56 5.70 -14.86
CA ASP A 760 -32.92 4.64 -15.80
C ASP A 760 -33.29 5.17 -17.21
N LYS A 761 -32.42 6.03 -17.74
CA LYS A 761 -32.58 6.67 -19.05
C LYS A 761 -32.07 5.83 -20.23
N TYR A 762 -31.42 4.71 -19.95
CA TYR A 762 -30.74 3.86 -20.95
C TYR A 762 -31.63 2.72 -21.49
N ARG A 763 -32.85 2.55 -20.96
CA ARG A 763 -33.83 1.53 -21.40
C ARG A 763 -35.07 2.20 -21.95
N SER A 764 -35.57 1.71 -23.08
CA SER A 764 -36.75 2.30 -23.72
C SER A 764 -38.04 1.93 -22.95
N ALA A 765 -39.08 2.74 -23.10
CA ALA A 765 -40.39 2.43 -22.51
C ALA A 765 -40.98 1.11 -23.08
N GLU A 766 -40.75 0.86 -24.37
CA GLU A 766 -41.17 -0.37 -25.05
C GLU A 766 -40.48 -1.61 -24.47
N GLU A 767 -39.18 -1.52 -24.21
CA GLU A 767 -38.40 -2.59 -23.60
C GLU A 767 -38.86 -2.88 -22.17
N LYS A 768 -39.05 -1.82 -21.35
CA LYS A 768 -39.57 -1.96 -19.99
C LYS A 768 -40.95 -2.63 -19.99
N GLU A 769 -41.84 -2.22 -20.89
CA GLU A 769 -43.18 -2.81 -21.02
C GLU A 769 -43.15 -4.27 -21.49
N LYS A 770 -42.24 -4.62 -22.41
CA LYS A 770 -42.02 -6.00 -22.84
C LYS A 770 -41.70 -6.90 -21.65
N TRP A 771 -40.74 -6.51 -20.82
CA TRP A 771 -40.31 -7.33 -19.69
C TRP A 771 -41.28 -7.28 -18.51
N ARG A 772 -42.03 -6.19 -18.33
CA ARG A 772 -43.13 -6.13 -17.36
C ARG A 772 -44.21 -7.18 -17.66
N LYS A 773 -44.47 -7.47 -18.94
CA LYS A 773 -45.40 -8.55 -19.35
C LYS A 773 -44.82 -9.95 -19.17
N ALA A 774 -43.50 -10.07 -19.09
CA ALA A 774 -42.78 -11.31 -18.85
C ALA A 774 -42.33 -11.42 -17.37
N ASP A 775 -43.16 -10.93 -16.44
CA ASP A 775 -42.87 -10.98 -15.00
C ASP A 775 -42.76 -12.44 -14.52
N PRO A 776 -41.66 -12.83 -13.85
CA PRO A 776 -41.42 -14.21 -13.47
C PRO A 776 -42.44 -14.72 -12.44
N ILE A 777 -42.99 -13.84 -11.60
CA ILE A 777 -44.03 -14.18 -10.62
C ILE A 777 -45.34 -14.48 -11.35
N VAL A 778 -45.75 -13.59 -12.26
CA VAL A 778 -47.01 -13.74 -13.01
C VAL A 778 -46.95 -14.97 -13.93
N ALA A 779 -45.80 -15.22 -14.55
CA ALA A 779 -45.60 -16.42 -15.36
C ALA A 779 -45.76 -17.69 -14.51
N PHE A 780 -45.19 -17.72 -13.31
CA PHE A 780 -45.31 -18.87 -12.42
C PHE A 780 -46.74 -19.04 -11.87
N GLU A 781 -47.42 -17.95 -11.51
CA GLU A 781 -48.85 -17.95 -11.13
C GLU A 781 -49.72 -18.58 -12.24
N HIS A 782 -49.48 -18.20 -13.50
CA HIS A 782 -50.21 -18.77 -14.64
C HIS A 782 -50.00 -20.29 -14.78
N GLU A 783 -48.76 -20.76 -14.61
CA GLU A 783 -48.46 -22.21 -14.65
C GLU A 783 -49.12 -22.97 -13.49
N LEU A 784 -49.15 -22.39 -12.29
CA LEU A 784 -49.85 -22.98 -11.12
C LEU A 784 -51.36 -23.03 -11.31
N GLU A 785 -51.96 -21.97 -11.86
CA GLU A 785 -53.39 -21.91 -12.17
C GLU A 785 -53.78 -22.92 -13.25
N LYS A 786 -53.01 -22.97 -14.34
CA LYS A 786 -53.23 -23.91 -15.45
C LYS A 786 -53.10 -25.37 -15.01
N ALA A 787 -52.23 -25.66 -14.05
CA ALA A 787 -52.08 -26.98 -13.44
C ALA A 787 -53.14 -27.29 -12.37
N GLY A 788 -54.00 -26.32 -12.01
CA GLY A 788 -55.04 -26.47 -10.99
C GLY A 788 -54.49 -26.64 -9.58
N LEU A 789 -53.32 -26.03 -9.29
CA LEU A 789 -52.62 -26.11 -8.00
C LEU A 789 -52.91 -24.90 -7.10
N ALA A 790 -53.25 -23.77 -7.70
CA ALA A 790 -53.73 -22.54 -7.05
C ALA A 790 -54.67 -21.79 -7.98
N ASP A 791 -55.36 -20.77 -7.47
CA ASP A 791 -56.25 -19.91 -8.23
C ASP A 791 -56.00 -18.43 -7.88
N GLU A 792 -56.72 -17.53 -8.57
CA GLU A 792 -56.62 -16.09 -8.35
C GLU A 792 -57.00 -15.67 -6.90
N GLU A 793 -57.83 -16.45 -6.20
CA GLU A 793 -58.16 -16.19 -4.80
C GLU A 793 -56.96 -16.48 -3.90
N HIS A 794 -56.28 -17.62 -4.12
CA HIS A 794 -55.04 -17.96 -3.43
C HIS A 794 -53.96 -16.89 -3.65
N PHE A 795 -53.71 -16.47 -4.89
CA PHE A 795 -52.67 -15.45 -5.16
C PHE A 795 -52.98 -14.11 -4.51
N LYS A 796 -54.25 -13.69 -4.49
CA LYS A 796 -54.67 -12.49 -3.75
C LYS A 796 -54.43 -12.63 -2.25
N ASN A 797 -54.76 -13.78 -1.67
CA ASN A 797 -54.55 -14.04 -0.25
C ASN A 797 -53.06 -14.01 0.12
N VAL A 798 -52.20 -14.61 -0.71
CA VAL A 798 -50.73 -14.54 -0.54
C VAL A 798 -50.23 -13.11 -0.57
N ARG A 799 -50.68 -12.29 -1.53
CA ARG A 799 -50.29 -10.87 -1.62
C ARG A 799 -50.74 -10.08 -0.38
N VAL A 800 -51.94 -10.31 0.14
CA VAL A 800 -52.43 -9.66 1.37
C VAL A 800 -51.65 -10.11 2.60
N GLU A 801 -51.35 -11.41 2.71
CA GLU A 801 -50.54 -11.96 3.81
C GLU A 801 -49.13 -11.36 3.82
N VAL A 802 -48.46 -11.39 2.66
CA VAL A 802 -47.12 -10.81 2.47
C VAL A 802 -47.14 -9.30 2.72
N ASP A 803 -48.17 -8.58 2.28
CA ASP A 803 -48.30 -7.15 2.56
C ASP A 803 -48.32 -6.86 4.06
N ASN A 804 -49.11 -7.62 4.82
CA ASN A 804 -49.19 -7.48 6.27
C ASN A 804 -47.86 -7.86 6.94
N GLU A 805 -47.23 -8.95 6.48
CA GLU A 805 -45.92 -9.38 6.98
C GLU A 805 -44.86 -8.29 6.77
N VAL A 806 -44.79 -7.68 5.58
CA VAL A 806 -43.83 -6.60 5.28
C VAL A 806 -44.12 -5.33 6.09
N GLN A 807 -45.38 -5.02 6.42
CA GLN A 807 -45.67 -3.92 7.35
C GLN A 807 -45.11 -4.20 8.75
N GLU A 808 -45.25 -5.42 9.26
CA GLU A 808 -44.68 -5.80 10.55
C GLU A 808 -43.14 -5.81 10.51
N ILE A 809 -42.53 -6.18 9.37
CA ILE A 809 -41.08 -6.08 9.14
C ILE A 809 -40.59 -4.64 9.23
N ILE A 810 -41.28 -3.70 8.57
CA ILE A 810 -40.94 -2.27 8.62
C ILE A 810 -41.11 -1.72 10.02
N LYS A 811 -42.22 -2.07 10.68
CA LYS A 811 -42.49 -1.67 12.07
C LYS A 811 -41.39 -2.16 13.01
N PHE A 812 -40.96 -3.42 12.87
CA PHE A 812 -39.85 -3.95 13.64
C PHE A 812 -38.55 -3.14 13.41
N ALA A 813 -38.23 -2.79 12.16
CA ALA A 813 -37.06 -1.98 11.86
C ALA A 813 -37.17 -0.55 12.43
N ASP A 814 -38.37 0.04 12.42
CA ASP A 814 -38.63 1.35 13.05
C ASP A 814 -38.46 1.31 14.58
N GLU A 815 -38.93 0.23 15.22
CA GLU A 815 -38.86 0.02 16.67
C GLU A 815 -37.48 -0.48 17.13
N SER A 816 -36.60 -0.86 16.19
CA SER A 816 -35.26 -1.36 16.50
C SER A 816 -34.31 -0.23 16.96
N PRO A 817 -33.44 -0.52 17.94
CA PRO A 817 -32.50 0.47 18.45
C PRO A 817 -31.44 0.82 17.41
N ASP A 818 -31.00 2.08 17.43
CA ASP A 818 -29.81 2.51 16.69
C ASP A 818 -28.53 1.88 17.28
N PRO A 819 -27.49 1.65 16.45
CA PRO A 819 -26.18 1.25 16.94
C PRO A 819 -25.63 2.25 17.96
N LYS A 820 -25.00 1.74 19.01
CA LYS A 820 -24.40 2.61 20.03
C LYS A 820 -23.10 3.19 19.50
N THR A 821 -22.86 4.46 19.80
CA THR A 821 -21.58 5.14 19.51
C THR A 821 -20.39 4.41 20.15
N ASP A 822 -20.60 3.82 21.33
CA ASP A 822 -19.58 3.03 22.04
C ASP A 822 -19.16 1.77 21.27
N ASP A 823 -19.99 1.29 20.34
CA ASP A 823 -19.69 0.11 19.50
C ASP A 823 -19.08 0.51 18.14
N LEU A 824 -18.61 1.76 17.97
CA LEU A 824 -18.06 2.29 16.71
C LEU A 824 -16.88 1.45 16.19
N TYR A 825 -15.95 1.06 17.07
CA TYR A 825 -14.75 0.31 16.68
C TYR A 825 -14.85 -1.20 16.93
N ARG A 826 -15.96 -1.66 17.53
CA ARG A 826 -16.13 -3.03 18.00
C ARG A 826 -15.93 -4.10 16.95
N TYR A 827 -16.28 -3.78 15.71
CA TYR A 827 -16.21 -4.72 14.58
C TYR A 827 -15.26 -4.25 13.47
N VAL A 828 -14.41 -3.26 13.76
CA VAL A 828 -13.44 -2.70 12.78
C VAL A 828 -12.14 -3.51 12.76
N TYR A 829 -11.70 -4.01 13.92
CA TYR A 829 -10.45 -4.77 14.07
C TYR A 829 -10.75 -6.20 14.50
N ALA A 830 -10.31 -7.17 13.71
CA ALA A 830 -10.52 -8.59 13.99
C ALA A 830 -9.76 -9.02 15.27
N GLY A 831 -10.49 -9.42 16.31
CA GLY A 831 -9.92 -10.02 17.52
C GLY A 831 -9.31 -9.06 18.54
N GLU A 832 -9.36 -7.74 18.31
CA GLU A 832 -8.66 -6.78 19.19
C GLU A 832 -9.61 -5.96 20.08
N TRP A 833 -10.93 -5.96 19.83
CA TRP A 833 -11.86 -5.10 20.58
C TRP A 833 -11.81 -5.31 22.09
N GLU A 834 -11.77 -6.57 22.54
CA GLU A 834 -11.76 -6.85 23.98
C GLU A 834 -10.47 -6.39 24.65
N ASP A 835 -9.36 -6.44 23.91
CA ASP A 835 -7.99 -6.17 24.37
C ASP A 835 -7.56 -4.70 24.17
N ARG A 836 -8.44 -3.85 23.63
CA ARG A 836 -8.17 -2.43 23.33
C ARG A 836 -9.14 -1.50 24.10
N PRO A 837 -9.02 -1.37 25.43
CA PRO A 837 -9.91 -0.54 26.24
C PRO A 837 -9.93 0.94 25.81
N GLU A 838 -8.86 1.43 25.19
CA GLU A 838 -8.78 2.77 24.61
C GLU A 838 -9.76 2.99 23.44
N LEU A 839 -10.23 1.93 22.77
CA LEU A 839 -11.27 2.01 21.74
C LEU A 839 -12.69 2.01 22.32
N LYS A 840 -12.85 1.64 23.60
CA LYS A 840 -14.13 1.58 24.32
C LYS A 840 -14.51 2.93 24.94
N ALA A 841 -13.55 3.83 25.09
CA ALA A 841 -13.83 5.23 25.41
C ALA A 841 -14.42 5.87 24.15
N GLY A 842 -15.73 6.16 24.16
CA GLY A 842 -16.37 6.88 23.07
C GLY A 842 -15.65 8.22 22.78
N PRO A 843 -15.83 8.80 21.59
CA PRO A 843 -15.25 10.11 21.29
C PRO A 843 -15.82 11.14 22.29
N GLU A 844 -14.95 11.76 23.11
CA GLU A 844 -15.29 12.96 23.88
C GLU A 844 -15.64 14.14 22.96
#